data_AF-A0A6J4YDK7-F1
#
_entry.id   AF-A0A6J4YDK7-F1
#
_cell.length_a   1.000
_cell.length_b   1.000
_cell.length_c   1.000
_cell.angle_alpha   90.00
_cell.angle_beta   90.00
_cell.angle_gamma   90.00
#
_symmetry.space_group_name_H-M   'P 1'
#
loop_
_entity.id
_entity.type
_entity.pdbx_description
1 polymer ?
#
loop_
_entity_poly.entity_id
_entity_poly.type
_entity_poly.pdbx_seq_one_letter_code
_entity_poly.pdbx_strand_id
1 'polypeptide(L)'
;MITSIVTRVRNGKHLRAKLFFKTWDEINAEIGQALVLFPSENWRSGNNNFDIRQPKDRQDLERALSELTAEQLITRSTRNINNVLLTSYLKGYDAVAPLLDDENAIQLYEGDRFADHKSFVGNEILAVYLKDVLLEINSSGVKSNIEIADCQGSDSSNPLHLAMIQDYLRLTHLMVYVVSSRTGLRQADIRFLSMIKKMGILENIVFVINCDFSEHETVDDLNDLVERVREELAMLKPNPQIYTFSALFNLFRASSDTLSEKDRLRLAQWQADETFTDQSNREIDRFESGFHDILARKRLALSLQNHIERLAVIVAGLGDWSGLNRNVLAKDADSAADLLKKIKKHQKRLNKIKSTIKKTLAGSLPEIKNLLQQEVHRFFDSHSGSVNKKIVNFINSYALETNKYQNSLNEIDFSQILYLLFQDFKQSIDSHITEAINPELIRFVQMNENRIGEYFESTILPFESVMEEALQEFNGVSASSEGVANGGPRSRIRPQTIEAVVKASGLRPPALVAATHYSARIKAEAIMRLGYYKAMRKSKAIFKKSAQQRQEVEFKAMEDALRRMKRETERSVVFHLKDYRENLKFRYFFKLAEAACDNFARSVLEQFQAYFSDLSATIERIGSSQSDKEKTMRIIDDIERQSQKLVDNINRIRGEIDNAG
;
A
#
# COMPACT_ATOMS: atom_id res chain seq x y z
N MET A 1 1.54 19.81 -13.08
CA MET A 1 0.71 19.21 -12.03
C MET A 1 1.49 19.23 -10.72
N ILE A 2 0.96 19.91 -9.70
CA ILE A 2 1.68 20.24 -8.44
C ILE A 2 1.31 19.29 -7.29
N THR A 3 0.26 18.49 -7.43
CA THR A 3 -0.33 17.70 -6.32
C THR A 3 -0.58 16.26 -6.72
N SER A 4 0.13 15.28 -6.13
CA SER A 4 -0.20 13.85 -6.31
C SER A 4 -1.32 13.39 -5.40
N ILE A 5 -2.55 13.75 -5.71
CA ILE A 5 -3.72 13.17 -5.03
C ILE A 5 -4.09 11.88 -5.74
N VAL A 6 -4.10 10.78 -4.99
CA VAL A 6 -4.69 9.53 -5.47
C VAL A 6 -6.20 9.69 -5.38
N THR A 7 -6.90 9.52 -6.50
CA THR A 7 -8.38 9.53 -6.52
C THR A 7 -8.88 8.10 -6.49
N ARG A 8 -9.49 7.71 -5.38
CA ARG A 8 -10.06 6.38 -5.19
C ARG A 8 -11.51 6.36 -5.66
N VAL A 9 -11.88 5.33 -6.39
CA VAL A 9 -13.22 5.12 -6.92
C VAL A 9 -13.71 3.76 -6.45
N ARG A 10 -14.91 3.72 -5.89
CA ARG A 10 -15.59 2.49 -5.51
C ARG A 10 -17.04 2.51 -5.98
N ASN A 11 -17.64 1.33 -6.10
CA ASN A 11 -19.07 1.28 -6.38
C ASN A 11 -19.89 1.63 -5.12
N GLY A 12 -20.89 2.49 -5.30
CA GLY A 12 -21.79 2.95 -4.24
C GLY A 12 -23.24 3.00 -4.71
N LYS A 13 -24.18 2.93 -3.77
CA LYS A 13 -25.62 3.00 -4.07
C LYS A 13 -26.04 4.36 -4.64
N HIS A 14 -25.34 5.42 -4.25
CA HIS A 14 -25.58 6.80 -4.66
C HIS A 14 -24.27 7.46 -5.05
N LEU A 15 -24.34 8.47 -5.91
CA LEU A 15 -23.19 9.32 -6.24
C LEU A 15 -22.77 10.09 -5.00
N ARG A 16 -21.55 9.83 -4.53
CA ARG A 16 -20.99 10.46 -3.34
C ARG A 16 -19.50 10.73 -3.53
N ALA A 17 -19.03 11.92 -3.16
CA ALA A 17 -17.61 12.25 -3.09
C ALA A 17 -17.23 12.58 -1.64
N LYS A 18 -16.20 11.92 -1.13
CA LYS A 18 -15.60 12.20 0.18
C LYS A 18 -14.20 12.78 -0.03
N LEU A 19 -14.02 14.01 0.39
CA LEU A 19 -12.74 14.71 0.31
C LEU A 19 -12.11 14.68 1.69
N PHE A 20 -10.95 14.04 1.80
CA PHE A 20 -10.17 14.00 3.04
C PHE A 20 -9.16 15.14 2.97
N PHE A 21 -9.30 16.12 3.84
CA PHE A 21 -8.36 17.22 3.93
C PHE A 21 -7.18 16.86 4.86
N LYS A 22 -6.04 17.48 4.60
CA LYS A 22 -4.86 17.43 5.48
C LYS A 22 -5.13 18.19 6.77
N THR A 23 -4.52 17.76 7.88
CA THR A 23 -4.59 18.55 9.12
C THR A 23 -3.73 19.80 9.04
N TRP A 24 -3.95 20.77 9.94
CA TRP A 24 -3.09 21.95 10.01
C TRP A 24 -1.62 21.60 10.28
N ASP A 25 -1.35 20.56 11.07
CA ASP A 25 0.00 20.07 11.31
C ASP A 25 0.64 19.51 10.04
N GLU A 26 -0.10 18.75 9.23
CA GLU A 26 0.38 18.22 7.95
C GLU A 26 0.66 19.36 6.96
N ILE A 27 -0.25 20.34 6.85
CA ILE A 27 -0.10 21.52 5.99
C ILE A 27 1.13 22.33 6.41
N ASN A 28 1.26 22.65 7.70
CA ASN A 28 2.39 23.43 8.22
C ASN A 28 3.72 22.67 8.10
N ALA A 29 3.71 21.34 8.21
CA ALA A 29 4.89 20.51 7.98
C ALA A 29 5.34 20.55 6.51
N GLU A 30 4.42 20.42 5.55
CA GLU A 30 4.74 20.53 4.13
C GLU A 30 5.24 21.93 3.76
N ILE A 31 4.58 22.98 4.27
CA ILE A 31 5.04 24.35 4.09
C ILE A 31 6.43 24.52 4.71
N GLY A 32 6.65 24.01 5.92
CA GLY A 32 7.95 24.00 6.57
C GLY A 32 9.03 23.37 5.68
N GLN A 33 8.75 22.22 5.06
CA GLN A 33 9.66 21.55 4.13
C GLN A 33 9.94 22.35 2.85
N ALA A 34 8.91 22.99 2.29
CA ALA A 34 9.06 23.85 1.12
C ALA A 34 9.86 25.13 1.48
N LEU A 35 9.65 25.68 2.68
CA LEU A 35 10.36 26.84 3.19
C LEU A 35 11.84 26.56 3.49
N VAL A 36 12.21 25.30 3.76
CA VAL A 36 13.61 24.90 3.80
C VAL A 36 14.30 25.23 2.47
N LEU A 37 13.58 25.07 1.38
CA LEU A 37 14.01 25.44 0.05
C LEU A 37 13.43 26.80 -0.35
N PHE A 38 13.48 27.79 0.56
CA PHE A 38 13.16 29.21 0.28
C PHE A 38 14.41 30.14 0.34
N PRO A 39 14.61 31.12 -0.58
CA PRO A 39 15.90 31.79 -0.79
C PRO A 39 16.28 32.85 0.25
N SER A 40 15.31 33.46 0.93
CA SER A 40 15.56 34.53 1.92
C SER A 40 15.40 34.03 3.35
N GLU A 41 16.21 34.55 4.28
CA GLU A 41 16.11 34.27 5.73
C GLU A 41 15.43 35.44 6.50
N ASN A 42 15.48 36.66 5.97
CA ASN A 42 14.98 37.87 6.65
C ASN A 42 13.51 38.20 6.36
N TRP A 43 12.76 37.27 5.77
CA TRP A 43 11.36 37.53 5.45
C TRP A 43 10.43 37.46 6.66
N ARG A 44 10.87 36.82 7.75
CA ARG A 44 10.09 36.75 9.00
C ARG A 44 10.56 37.73 10.03
N SER A 45 9.57 38.35 10.66
CA SER A 45 9.76 39.29 11.77
C SER A 45 9.64 38.64 13.16
N GLY A 46 9.64 37.30 13.28
CA GLY A 46 9.52 36.55 14.54
C GLY A 46 10.23 35.19 14.55
N ASN A 47 10.60 34.70 15.75
CA ASN A 47 11.46 33.52 15.97
C ASN A 47 10.68 32.19 16.16
N ASN A 48 9.38 32.16 15.83
CA ASN A 48 8.51 30.98 16.02
C ASN A 48 8.39 30.14 14.75
N ASN A 49 7.98 28.87 14.91
CA ASN A 49 7.62 27.99 13.79
C ASN A 49 6.51 28.62 12.93
N PHE A 50 6.56 28.37 11.62
CA PHE A 50 5.53 28.86 10.71
C PHE A 50 4.18 28.29 11.08
N ASP A 51 3.15 29.11 11.06
CA ASP A 51 1.79 28.62 11.05
C ASP A 51 0.96 29.41 10.04
N ILE A 52 0.50 28.73 8.98
CA ILE A 52 -0.35 29.34 7.95
C ILE A 52 -1.62 29.96 8.52
N ARG A 53 -2.08 29.55 9.71
CA ARG A 53 -3.25 30.14 10.37
C ARG A 53 -2.98 31.56 10.87
N GLN A 54 -1.73 31.93 11.11
CA GLN A 54 -1.34 33.25 11.58
C GLN A 54 -1.32 34.26 10.40
N PRO A 55 -2.14 35.33 10.43
CA PRO A 55 -2.19 36.30 9.33
C PRO A 55 -0.84 36.95 9.04
N LYS A 56 -0.04 37.20 10.09
CA LYS A 56 1.28 37.80 9.98
C LYS A 56 2.25 36.91 9.19
N ASP A 57 2.25 35.61 9.44
CA ASP A 57 3.09 34.64 8.74
C ASP A 57 2.71 34.53 7.26
N ARG A 58 1.41 34.58 6.94
CA ARG A 58 0.93 34.61 5.55
C ARG A 58 1.40 35.86 4.81
N GLN A 59 1.26 37.04 5.41
CA GLN A 59 1.69 38.31 4.82
C GLN A 59 3.21 38.38 4.62
N ASP A 60 3.98 37.93 5.62
CA ASP A 60 5.44 37.86 5.54
C ASP A 60 5.87 36.91 4.40
N LEU A 61 5.21 35.75 4.25
CA LEU A 61 5.51 34.80 3.16
C LEU A 61 5.09 35.34 1.78
N GLU A 62 3.94 36.00 1.68
CA GLU A 62 3.46 36.59 0.43
C GLU A 62 4.42 37.68 -0.08
N ARG A 63 4.88 38.55 0.82
CA ARG A 63 5.91 39.56 0.50
C ARG A 63 7.19 38.88 0.00
N ALA A 64 7.65 37.85 0.72
CA ALA A 64 8.86 37.12 0.37
C ALA A 64 8.77 36.46 -1.02
N LEU A 65 7.61 35.88 -1.36
CA LEU A 65 7.37 35.26 -2.67
C LEU A 65 7.35 36.31 -3.80
N SER A 66 6.85 37.51 -3.52
CA SER A 66 6.81 38.61 -4.50
C SER A 66 8.19 39.22 -4.82
N GLU A 67 9.15 39.05 -3.91
CA GLU A 67 10.53 39.57 -4.05
C GLU A 67 11.47 38.60 -4.81
N LEU A 68 10.98 37.41 -5.20
CA LEU A 68 11.79 36.40 -5.90
C LEU A 68 12.11 36.79 -7.35
N THR A 69 13.35 36.58 -7.77
CA THR A 69 13.78 36.85 -9.16
C THR A 69 13.36 35.72 -10.12
N ALA A 70 13.30 36.01 -11.43
CA ALA A 70 12.91 35.03 -12.46
C ALA A 70 13.77 33.76 -12.46
N GLU A 71 15.06 33.88 -12.13
CA GLU A 71 16.01 32.75 -12.02
C GLU A 71 15.77 31.89 -10.76
N GLN A 72 15.22 32.47 -9.69
CA GLN A 72 14.83 31.72 -8.48
C GLN A 72 13.46 31.05 -8.64
N LEU A 73 12.64 31.57 -9.55
CA LEU A 73 11.34 31.01 -9.91
C LEU A 73 11.44 29.86 -10.91
N ILE A 74 12.58 29.69 -11.60
CA ILE A 74 12.77 28.66 -12.63
C ILE A 74 13.97 27.78 -12.26
N THR A 75 13.73 26.49 -12.04
CA THR A 75 14.76 25.49 -11.84
C THR A 75 14.74 24.52 -13.01
N ARG A 76 15.87 24.36 -13.72
CA ARG A 76 16.01 23.43 -14.87
C ARG A 76 14.91 23.60 -15.93
N SER A 77 14.66 24.85 -16.36
CA SER A 77 13.64 25.19 -17.37
C SER A 77 12.19 24.90 -16.99
N THR A 78 11.91 24.65 -15.70
CA THR A 78 10.56 24.47 -15.14
C THR A 78 10.36 25.36 -13.92
N ARG A 79 9.12 25.78 -13.62
CA ARG A 79 8.84 26.58 -12.43
C ARG A 79 9.26 25.82 -11.16
N ASN A 80 9.87 26.52 -10.21
CA ASN A 80 10.26 25.93 -8.92
C ASN A 80 8.99 25.44 -8.19
N ILE A 81 8.85 24.12 -8.12
CA ILE A 81 7.65 23.45 -7.60
C ILE A 81 7.37 23.85 -6.15
N ASN A 82 8.39 24.12 -5.33
CA ASN A 82 8.21 24.56 -3.94
C ASN A 82 7.55 25.94 -3.87
N ASN A 83 7.96 26.87 -4.73
CA ASN A 83 7.37 28.20 -4.78
C ASN A 83 5.91 28.14 -5.24
N VAL A 84 5.63 27.27 -6.21
CA VAL A 84 4.27 27.02 -6.67
C VAL A 84 3.42 26.41 -5.57
N LEU A 85 3.94 25.43 -4.82
CA LEU A 85 3.26 24.82 -3.67
C LEU A 85 2.94 25.85 -2.58
N LEU A 86 3.92 26.67 -2.18
CA LEU A 86 3.73 27.75 -1.19
C LEU A 86 2.70 28.77 -1.64
N THR A 87 2.74 29.16 -2.92
CA THR A 87 1.77 30.09 -3.51
C THR A 87 0.36 29.49 -3.53
N SER A 88 0.23 28.20 -3.86
CA SER A 88 -1.04 27.47 -3.84
C SER A 88 -1.63 27.41 -2.43
N TYR A 89 -0.81 27.14 -1.41
CA TYR A 89 -1.27 27.21 -0.02
C TYR A 89 -1.76 28.62 0.34
N LEU A 90 -1.01 29.68 0.05
CA LEU A 90 -1.48 31.04 0.37
C LEU A 90 -2.80 31.40 -0.30
N LYS A 91 -2.93 31.11 -1.60
CA LYS A 91 -4.14 31.44 -2.38
C LYS A 91 -5.36 30.59 -2.00
N GLY A 92 -5.15 29.35 -1.58
CA GLY A 92 -6.23 28.43 -1.20
C GLY A 92 -6.71 28.59 0.23
N TYR A 93 -5.94 29.25 1.10
CA TYR A 93 -6.23 29.32 2.54
C TYR A 93 -7.64 29.83 2.84
N ASP A 94 -8.07 30.96 2.28
CA ASP A 94 -9.36 31.56 2.62
C ASP A 94 -10.56 30.68 2.24
N ALA A 95 -10.42 29.88 1.17
CA ALA A 95 -11.46 28.96 0.72
C ALA A 95 -11.54 27.68 1.59
N VAL A 96 -10.42 27.26 2.16
CA VAL A 96 -10.31 25.96 2.87
C VAL A 96 -10.33 26.13 4.40
N ALA A 97 -9.90 27.27 4.93
CA ALA A 97 -9.87 27.52 6.37
C ALA A 97 -11.22 27.29 7.08
N PRO A 98 -12.39 27.64 6.51
CA PRO A 98 -13.69 27.33 7.12
C PRO A 98 -14.06 25.84 7.11
N LEU A 99 -13.37 25.02 6.29
CA LEU A 99 -13.66 23.60 6.08
C LEU A 99 -12.77 22.67 6.90
N LEU A 100 -11.67 23.19 7.45
CA LEU A 100 -10.65 22.47 8.22
C LEU A 100 -10.91 22.61 9.73
N ASP A 101 -11.30 21.50 10.37
CA ASP A 101 -11.38 21.40 11.84
C ASP A 101 -10.16 20.63 12.40
N ASP A 102 -9.81 20.83 13.67
CA ASP A 102 -8.55 20.32 14.26
C ASP A 102 -8.48 18.78 14.36
N GLU A 103 -9.62 18.07 14.31
CA GLU A 103 -9.64 16.61 14.55
C GLU A 103 -9.93 15.73 13.33
N ASN A 104 -10.69 16.17 12.31
CA ASN A 104 -10.89 15.46 11.03
C ASN A 104 -11.76 16.28 10.05
N ALA A 105 -11.17 16.81 8.98
CA ALA A 105 -11.89 17.56 7.96
C ALA A 105 -12.24 16.65 6.77
N ILE A 106 -13.32 15.86 6.91
CA ILE A 106 -13.91 15.12 5.79
C ILE A 106 -15.09 15.92 5.25
N GLN A 107 -15.03 16.34 3.99
CA GLN A 107 -16.16 16.97 3.32
C GLN A 107 -16.89 15.96 2.44
N LEU A 108 -18.21 15.97 2.54
CA LEU A 108 -19.10 15.02 1.89
C LEU A 108 -20.01 15.73 0.89
N TYR A 109 -19.96 15.31 -0.37
CA TYR A 109 -20.82 15.78 -1.44
C TYR A 109 -21.66 14.63 -1.98
N GLU A 110 -22.99 14.78 -2.00
CA GLU A 110 -23.93 13.73 -2.42
C GLU A 110 -24.98 14.27 -3.39
N GLY A 111 -25.52 13.38 -4.24
CA GLY A 111 -26.64 13.71 -5.13
C GLY A 111 -26.28 14.83 -6.12
N ASP A 112 -27.12 15.87 -6.20
CA ASP A 112 -26.95 17.00 -7.12
C ASP A 112 -25.67 17.80 -6.83
N ARG A 113 -25.20 17.77 -5.58
CA ARG A 113 -23.94 18.41 -5.17
C ARG A 113 -22.71 17.57 -5.45
N PHE A 114 -22.87 16.35 -5.98
CA PHE A 114 -21.74 15.50 -6.31
C PHE A 114 -20.73 16.23 -7.21
N ALA A 115 -21.18 17.01 -8.18
CA ALA A 115 -20.27 17.72 -9.09
C ALA A 115 -19.37 18.78 -8.39
N ASP A 116 -19.76 19.27 -7.21
CA ASP A 116 -19.02 20.30 -6.46
C ASP A 116 -17.60 19.83 -6.10
N HIS A 117 -17.36 18.52 -5.95
CA HIS A 117 -16.02 18.01 -5.66
C HIS A 117 -14.99 18.38 -6.74
N LYS A 118 -15.43 18.56 -7.98
CA LYS A 118 -14.56 18.90 -9.11
C LYS A 118 -13.90 20.27 -8.94
N SER A 119 -14.53 21.20 -8.22
CA SER A 119 -13.93 22.51 -7.96
C SER A 119 -12.68 22.42 -7.08
N PHE A 120 -12.59 21.38 -6.24
CA PHE A 120 -11.42 21.13 -5.40
C PHE A 120 -10.38 20.29 -6.13
N VAL A 121 -10.79 19.15 -6.72
CA VAL A 121 -9.86 18.23 -7.38
C VAL A 121 -9.29 18.81 -8.68
N GLY A 122 -10.11 19.53 -9.44
CA GLY A 122 -9.72 20.16 -10.71
C GLY A 122 -8.96 21.48 -10.56
N ASN A 123 -8.83 22.01 -9.34
CA ASN A 123 -8.11 23.25 -9.07
C ASN A 123 -6.80 22.97 -8.34
N GLU A 124 -5.67 23.17 -9.01
CA GLU A 124 -4.33 22.96 -8.45
C GLU A 124 -4.06 23.74 -7.15
N ILE A 125 -4.78 24.85 -6.90
CA ILE A 125 -4.66 25.66 -5.68
C ILE A 125 -5.39 25.03 -4.50
N LEU A 126 -6.54 24.39 -4.72
CA LEU A 126 -7.33 23.77 -3.64
C LEU A 126 -6.91 22.33 -3.40
N ALA A 127 -6.46 21.65 -4.45
CA ALA A 127 -5.93 20.29 -4.41
C ALA A 127 -4.78 20.13 -3.39
N VAL A 128 -3.93 21.13 -3.17
CA VAL A 128 -2.79 20.99 -2.21
C VAL A 128 -3.24 20.70 -0.78
N TYR A 129 -4.48 21.07 -0.43
CA TYR A 129 -5.08 20.81 0.88
C TYR A 129 -5.70 19.42 1.03
N LEU A 130 -5.89 18.70 -0.07
CA LEU A 130 -6.46 17.37 -0.06
C LEU A 130 -5.38 16.33 0.20
N LYS A 131 -5.70 15.40 1.10
CA LYS A 131 -4.92 14.21 1.39
C LYS A 131 -5.31 13.06 0.47
N ASP A 132 -6.61 12.90 0.24
CA ASP A 132 -7.19 11.76 -0.46
C ASP A 132 -8.61 12.10 -0.92
N VAL A 133 -9.09 11.45 -1.98
CA VAL A 133 -10.44 11.62 -2.52
C VAL A 133 -11.04 10.25 -2.75
N LEU A 134 -12.23 10.02 -2.21
CA LEU A 134 -13.01 8.80 -2.45
C LEU A 134 -14.32 9.14 -3.15
N LEU A 135 -14.45 8.66 -4.39
CA LEU A 135 -15.67 8.72 -5.18
C LEU A 135 -16.42 7.39 -5.07
N GLU A 136 -17.70 7.46 -4.73
CA GLU A 136 -18.64 6.35 -4.80
C GLU A 136 -19.54 6.60 -6.01
N ILE A 137 -19.40 5.77 -7.04
CA ILE A 137 -20.13 5.89 -8.30
C ILE A 137 -21.03 4.68 -8.44
N ASN A 138 -22.30 4.88 -8.78
CA ASN A 138 -23.20 3.78 -9.12
C ASN A 138 -22.83 3.26 -10.51
N SER A 139 -22.05 2.19 -10.57
CA SER A 139 -21.67 1.53 -11.81
C SER A 139 -22.00 0.05 -11.74
N SER A 140 -22.56 -0.49 -12.83
CA SER A 140 -22.87 -1.92 -12.95
C SER A 140 -21.62 -2.78 -13.14
N GLY A 141 -20.55 -2.22 -13.73
CA GLY A 141 -19.33 -2.95 -14.08
C GLY A 141 -18.35 -3.20 -12.93
N VAL A 142 -18.37 -2.40 -11.86
CA VAL A 142 -17.43 -2.55 -10.73
C VAL A 142 -18.20 -3.05 -9.51
N LYS A 143 -17.84 -4.22 -8.97
CA LYS A 143 -18.48 -4.76 -7.75
C LYS A 143 -18.18 -3.86 -6.53
N SER A 144 -19.09 -3.79 -5.57
CA SER A 144 -19.01 -2.94 -4.35
C SER A 144 -17.79 -3.12 -3.47
N ASN A 145 -17.05 -4.21 -3.66
CA ASN A 145 -15.85 -4.55 -2.89
C ASN A 145 -14.53 -4.27 -3.65
N ILE A 146 -14.60 -3.64 -4.83
CA ILE A 146 -13.45 -3.23 -5.63
C ILE A 146 -13.24 -1.73 -5.43
N GLU A 147 -12.01 -1.35 -5.13
CA GLU A 147 -11.53 0.03 -5.14
C GLU A 147 -10.51 0.17 -6.26
N ILE A 148 -10.72 1.15 -7.14
CA ILE A 148 -9.80 1.53 -8.21
C ILE A 148 -9.18 2.85 -7.81
N ALA A 149 -7.89 3.02 -8.03
CA ALA A 149 -7.19 4.25 -7.69
C ALA A 149 -6.56 4.83 -8.93
N ASP A 150 -6.90 6.07 -9.23
CA ASP A 150 -6.20 6.86 -10.22
C ASP A 150 -4.98 7.51 -9.58
N CYS A 151 -3.80 7.11 -10.05
CA CYS A 151 -2.51 7.62 -9.63
C CYS A 151 -2.01 8.60 -10.69
N GLN A 152 -1.41 9.70 -10.26
CA GLN A 152 -0.77 10.61 -11.20
C GLN A 152 0.33 9.92 -12.01
N GLY A 153 0.50 10.38 -13.25
CA GLY A 153 1.40 9.77 -14.22
C GLY A 153 2.84 9.61 -13.73
N SER A 154 3.54 8.63 -14.32
CA SER A 154 4.95 8.28 -14.08
C SER A 154 5.93 9.45 -14.25
N ASP A 155 5.52 10.52 -14.94
CA ASP A 155 6.33 11.71 -15.24
C ASP A 155 6.47 12.69 -14.05
N SER A 156 5.95 12.38 -12.86
CA SER A 156 6.13 13.25 -11.68
C SER A 156 7.59 13.32 -11.26
N SER A 157 8.21 14.49 -11.46
CA SER A 157 9.60 14.78 -11.06
C SER A 157 9.81 15.02 -9.57
N ASN A 158 8.74 14.96 -8.75
CA ASN A 158 8.80 15.18 -7.30
C ASN A 158 8.99 13.85 -6.55
N PRO A 159 10.12 13.64 -5.83
CA PRO A 159 10.34 12.44 -5.04
C PRO A 159 9.28 12.21 -3.95
N LEU A 160 8.70 13.27 -3.37
CA LEU A 160 7.66 13.13 -2.34
C LEU A 160 6.38 12.51 -2.91
N HIS A 161 5.97 12.95 -4.11
CA HIS A 161 4.82 12.38 -4.81
C HIS A 161 5.03 10.91 -5.16
N LEU A 162 6.25 10.59 -5.62
CA LEU A 162 6.61 9.23 -5.95
C LEU A 162 6.60 8.33 -4.70
N ALA A 163 7.06 8.83 -3.55
CA ALA A 163 6.96 8.12 -2.27
C ALA A 163 5.50 7.88 -1.83
N MET A 164 4.60 8.85 -2.04
CA MET A 164 3.16 8.66 -1.78
C MET A 164 2.54 7.60 -2.69
N ILE A 165 2.91 7.61 -3.97
CA ILE A 165 2.47 6.57 -4.92
C ILE A 165 2.99 5.20 -4.48
N GLN A 166 4.25 5.09 -4.06
CA GLN A 166 4.83 3.84 -3.55
C GLN A 166 4.07 3.31 -2.32
N ASP A 167 3.72 4.18 -1.37
CA ASP A 167 2.92 3.83 -0.20
C ASP A 167 1.54 3.26 -0.60
N TYR A 168 0.92 3.83 -1.65
CA TYR A 168 -0.34 3.34 -2.19
C TYR A 168 -0.18 2.00 -2.93
N LEU A 169 0.80 1.90 -3.84
CA LEU A 169 1.06 0.70 -4.63
C LEU A 169 1.34 -0.53 -3.77
N ARG A 170 1.96 -0.35 -2.60
CA ARG A 170 2.14 -1.43 -1.62
C ARG A 170 0.83 -2.07 -1.15
N LEU A 171 -0.28 -1.33 -1.15
CA LEU A 171 -1.60 -1.82 -0.76
C LEU A 171 -2.40 -2.41 -1.94
N THR A 172 -1.91 -2.26 -3.17
CA THR A 172 -2.64 -2.66 -4.37
C THR A 172 -2.53 -4.16 -4.62
N HIS A 173 -3.64 -4.77 -5.02
CA HIS A 173 -3.70 -6.19 -5.37
C HIS A 173 -3.47 -6.41 -6.86
N LEU A 174 -3.74 -5.40 -7.69
CA LEU A 174 -3.57 -5.41 -9.14
C LEU A 174 -3.23 -4.00 -9.58
N MET A 175 -2.22 -3.88 -10.43
CA MET A 175 -1.83 -2.63 -11.09
C MET A 175 -2.20 -2.72 -12.57
N VAL A 176 -2.89 -1.71 -13.08
CA VAL A 176 -3.14 -1.53 -14.52
C VAL A 176 -2.24 -0.39 -14.98
N TYR A 177 -1.25 -0.70 -15.82
CA TYR A 177 -0.33 0.28 -16.34
C TYR A 177 -0.71 0.67 -17.76
N VAL A 178 -1.08 1.94 -17.96
CA VAL A 178 -1.58 2.44 -19.23
C VAL A 178 -0.46 3.10 -20.02
N VAL A 179 -0.17 2.55 -21.20
CA VAL A 179 0.83 3.04 -22.15
C VAL A 179 0.12 3.73 -23.31
N SER A 180 0.60 4.89 -23.73
CA SER A 180 0.03 5.58 -24.91
C SER A 180 0.53 4.93 -26.19
N SER A 181 -0.38 4.64 -27.14
CA SER A 181 0.03 4.17 -28.47
C SER A 181 0.76 5.24 -29.30
N ARG A 182 0.76 6.51 -28.88
CA ARG A 182 1.44 7.61 -29.59
C ARG A 182 2.91 7.71 -29.24
N THR A 183 3.23 7.51 -27.96
CA THR A 183 4.62 7.68 -27.47
C THR A 183 5.30 6.37 -27.12
N GLY A 184 4.57 5.26 -27.00
CA GLY A 184 5.11 4.02 -26.45
C GLY A 184 5.62 4.22 -25.01
N LEU A 185 6.65 3.46 -24.64
CA LEU A 185 7.31 3.57 -23.34
C LEU A 185 8.36 4.68 -23.34
N ARG A 186 8.26 5.60 -22.39
CA ARG A 186 9.23 6.66 -22.16
C ARG A 186 10.31 6.19 -21.20
N GLN A 187 11.41 6.93 -21.13
CA GLN A 187 12.47 6.67 -20.15
C GLN A 187 11.95 6.73 -18.70
N ALA A 188 11.02 7.65 -18.42
CA ALA A 188 10.37 7.75 -17.11
C ALA A 188 9.58 6.49 -16.76
N ASP A 189 8.90 5.89 -17.75
CA ASP A 189 8.15 4.64 -17.59
C ASP A 189 9.06 3.47 -17.26
N ILE A 190 10.18 3.32 -17.98
CA ILE A 190 11.17 2.26 -17.70
C ILE A 190 11.76 2.41 -16.29
N ARG A 191 12.08 3.64 -15.87
CA ARG A 191 12.57 3.92 -14.51
C ARG A 191 11.52 3.54 -13.46
N PHE A 192 10.27 3.93 -13.68
CA PHE A 192 9.16 3.61 -12.78
C PHE A 192 8.91 2.11 -12.69
N LEU A 193 8.81 1.40 -13.82
CA LEU A 193 8.62 -0.06 -13.84
C LEU A 193 9.82 -0.80 -13.23
N SER A 194 11.04 -0.31 -13.41
CA SER A 194 12.22 -0.85 -12.74
C SER A 194 12.16 -0.70 -11.22
N MET A 195 11.60 0.42 -10.73
CA MET A 195 11.34 0.64 -9.32
C MET A 195 10.27 -0.33 -8.80
N ILE A 196 9.17 -0.54 -9.53
CA ILE A 196 8.13 -1.54 -9.21
C ILE A 196 8.71 -2.96 -9.16
N LYS A 197 9.63 -3.29 -10.09
CA LYS A 197 10.37 -4.56 -10.08
C LYS A 197 11.19 -4.73 -8.80
N LYS A 198 11.91 -3.68 -8.37
CA LYS A 198 12.69 -3.70 -7.11
C LYS A 198 11.82 -3.86 -5.87
N MET A 199 10.61 -3.30 -5.88
CA MET A 199 9.62 -3.45 -4.81
C MET A 199 9.08 -4.89 -4.71
N GLY A 200 9.23 -5.73 -5.75
CA GLY A 200 8.76 -7.11 -5.74
C GLY A 200 7.28 -7.30 -6.06
N ILE A 201 6.59 -6.25 -6.53
CA ILE A 201 5.14 -6.28 -6.81
C ILE A 201 4.81 -6.36 -8.32
N LEU A 202 5.82 -6.51 -9.18
CA LEU A 202 5.67 -6.56 -10.64
C LEU A 202 4.88 -7.79 -11.15
N GLU A 203 4.70 -8.82 -10.32
CA GLU A 203 3.89 -9.98 -10.72
C GLU A 203 2.42 -9.59 -10.95
N ASN A 204 1.95 -8.60 -10.19
CA ASN A 204 0.56 -8.17 -10.13
C ASN A 204 0.26 -6.98 -11.06
N ILE A 205 0.94 -6.90 -12.20
CA ILE A 205 0.76 -5.82 -13.19
C ILE A 205 0.20 -6.37 -14.50
N VAL A 206 -0.75 -5.64 -15.07
CA VAL A 206 -1.23 -5.81 -16.44
C VAL A 206 -1.00 -4.52 -17.21
N PHE A 207 -0.70 -4.64 -18.50
CA PHE A 207 -0.40 -3.50 -19.36
C PHE A 207 -1.54 -3.26 -20.33
N VAL A 208 -1.96 -2.01 -20.47
CA VAL A 208 -2.97 -1.58 -21.44
C VAL A 208 -2.33 -0.57 -22.36
N ILE A 209 -2.25 -0.88 -23.65
CA ILE A 209 -1.86 0.07 -24.68
C ILE A 209 -3.14 0.80 -25.11
N ASN A 210 -3.29 2.04 -24.64
CA ASN A 210 -4.42 2.89 -25.00
C ASN A 210 -4.23 3.40 -26.43
N CYS A 211 -5.02 2.84 -27.34
CA CYS A 211 -4.95 3.14 -28.77
C CYS A 211 -5.69 4.44 -29.11
N ASP A 212 -5.00 5.39 -29.75
CA ASP A 212 -5.64 6.49 -30.47
C ASP A 212 -5.84 6.05 -31.92
N PHE A 213 -7.08 5.75 -32.31
CA PHE A 213 -7.42 5.34 -33.69
C PHE A 213 -7.09 6.40 -34.74
N SER A 214 -6.81 7.64 -34.33
CA SER A 214 -6.49 8.73 -35.24
C SER A 214 -5.00 8.77 -35.63
N GLU A 215 -4.16 7.96 -34.98
CA GLU A 215 -2.69 8.09 -35.03
C GLU A 215 -1.99 6.92 -35.73
N HIS A 216 -2.73 5.84 -36.00
CA HIS A 216 -2.22 4.65 -36.68
C HIS A 216 -2.97 4.51 -38.00
N GLU A 217 -2.25 4.41 -39.11
CA GLU A 217 -2.87 4.27 -40.44
C GLU A 217 -3.43 2.86 -40.63
N THR A 218 -2.77 1.85 -40.05
CA THR A 218 -3.19 0.44 -40.15
C THR A 218 -3.07 -0.31 -38.82
N VAL A 219 -3.81 -1.42 -38.72
CA VAL A 219 -3.71 -2.37 -37.60
C VAL A 219 -2.30 -2.97 -37.49
N ASP A 220 -1.60 -3.13 -38.61
CA ASP A 220 -0.24 -3.67 -38.63
C ASP A 220 0.76 -2.71 -37.96
N ASP A 221 0.63 -1.39 -38.18
CA ASP A 221 1.46 -0.38 -37.50
C ASP A 221 1.28 -0.43 -35.97
N LEU A 222 0.03 -0.65 -35.53
CA LEU A 222 -0.28 -0.82 -34.11
C LEU A 222 0.33 -2.11 -33.57
N ASN A 223 0.25 -3.22 -34.32
CA ASN A 223 0.85 -4.50 -33.92
C ASN A 223 2.37 -4.41 -33.81
N ASP A 224 3.04 -3.71 -34.73
CA ASP A 224 4.48 -3.46 -34.67
C ASP A 224 4.87 -2.66 -33.41
N LEU A 225 4.07 -1.67 -33.03
CA LEU A 225 4.27 -0.95 -31.76
C LEU A 225 4.07 -1.87 -30.56
N VAL A 226 3.03 -2.71 -30.58
CA VAL A 226 2.73 -3.65 -29.49
C VAL A 226 3.89 -4.64 -29.30
N GLU A 227 4.47 -5.16 -30.39
CA GLU A 227 5.64 -6.05 -30.30
C GLU A 227 6.87 -5.33 -29.75
N ARG A 228 7.17 -4.10 -30.20
CA ARG A 228 8.28 -3.30 -29.62
C ARG A 228 8.09 -3.08 -28.12
N VAL A 229 6.89 -2.67 -27.70
CA VAL A 229 6.56 -2.48 -26.28
C VAL A 229 6.68 -3.81 -25.52
N ARG A 230 6.27 -4.93 -26.13
CA ARG A 230 6.41 -6.26 -25.53
C ARG A 230 7.86 -6.64 -25.30
N GLU A 231 8.74 -6.42 -26.28
CA GLU A 231 10.18 -6.72 -26.18
C GLU A 231 10.83 -5.90 -25.06
N GLU A 232 10.53 -4.59 -24.98
CA GLU A 232 11.04 -3.72 -23.92
C GLU A 232 10.53 -4.15 -22.54
N LEU A 233 9.24 -4.46 -22.42
CA LEU A 233 8.65 -4.96 -21.17
C LEU A 233 9.17 -6.34 -20.78
N ALA A 234 9.49 -7.20 -21.75
CA ALA A 234 10.03 -8.54 -21.51
C ALA A 234 11.38 -8.50 -20.78
N MET A 235 12.16 -7.43 -20.96
CA MET A 235 13.40 -7.20 -20.19
C MET A 235 13.13 -7.03 -18.67
N LEU A 236 11.94 -6.52 -18.32
CA LEU A 236 11.53 -6.29 -16.94
C LEU A 236 10.72 -7.46 -16.37
N LYS A 237 9.69 -7.91 -17.10
CA LYS A 237 8.78 -9.00 -16.71
C LYS A 237 8.73 -10.03 -17.84
N PRO A 238 9.16 -11.29 -17.61
CA PRO A 238 8.99 -12.32 -18.63
C PRO A 238 7.48 -12.51 -18.91
N ASN A 239 7.11 -12.57 -20.19
CA ASN A 239 5.73 -12.73 -20.66
C ASN A 239 4.76 -11.67 -20.08
N PRO A 240 4.90 -10.38 -20.45
CA PRO A 240 4.00 -9.34 -19.99
C PRO A 240 2.58 -9.54 -20.56
N GLN A 241 1.56 -9.43 -19.70
CA GLN A 241 0.16 -9.43 -20.13
C GLN A 241 -0.19 -8.06 -20.69
N ILE A 242 -0.37 -7.98 -22.01
CA ILE A 242 -0.64 -6.75 -22.74
C ILE A 242 -2.02 -6.85 -23.41
N TYR A 243 -2.81 -5.80 -23.25
CA TYR A 243 -4.10 -5.60 -23.91
C TYR A 243 -4.05 -4.31 -24.72
N THR A 244 -4.66 -4.30 -25.90
CA THR A 244 -4.58 -3.15 -26.82
C THR A 244 -5.98 -2.72 -27.25
N PHE A 245 -6.46 -1.59 -26.71
CA PHE A 245 -7.78 -1.06 -27.04
C PHE A 245 -7.86 0.45 -26.85
N SER A 246 -8.86 1.09 -27.45
CA SER A 246 -9.08 2.53 -27.28
C SER A 246 -10.06 2.82 -26.14
N ALA A 247 -9.55 3.35 -25.02
CA ALA A 247 -10.40 3.76 -23.90
C ALA A 247 -11.33 4.94 -24.28
N LEU A 248 -10.87 5.83 -25.16
CA LEU A 248 -11.65 7.00 -25.61
C LEU A 248 -12.83 6.58 -26.50
N PHE A 249 -12.60 5.65 -27.44
CA PHE A 249 -13.66 5.08 -28.26
C PHE A 249 -14.76 4.45 -27.40
N ASN A 250 -14.37 3.65 -26.40
CA ASN A 250 -15.31 3.01 -25.49
C ASN A 250 -16.13 4.01 -24.67
N LEU A 251 -15.47 5.06 -24.19
CA LEU A 251 -16.13 6.12 -23.44
C LEU A 251 -17.17 6.84 -24.31
N PHE A 252 -16.84 7.13 -25.57
CA PHE A 252 -17.75 7.76 -26.53
C PHE A 252 -18.93 6.83 -26.85
N ARG A 253 -18.68 5.54 -27.07
CA ARG A 253 -19.72 4.55 -27.30
C ARG A 253 -20.69 4.44 -26.12
N ALA A 254 -20.17 4.42 -24.89
CA ALA A 254 -20.97 4.34 -23.67
C ALA A 254 -21.75 5.63 -23.37
N SER A 255 -21.28 6.79 -23.88
CA SER A 255 -21.86 8.11 -23.62
C SER A 255 -22.54 8.73 -24.85
N SER A 256 -22.89 7.92 -25.85
CA SER A 256 -23.33 8.37 -27.19
C SER A 256 -24.46 9.41 -27.16
N ASP A 257 -25.38 9.29 -26.20
CA ASP A 257 -26.52 10.20 -26.03
C ASP A 257 -26.11 11.61 -25.56
N THR A 258 -25.01 11.73 -24.80
CA THR A 258 -24.55 13.00 -24.19
C THR A 258 -23.38 13.64 -24.92
N LEU A 259 -22.89 13.02 -26.00
CA LEU A 259 -21.78 13.53 -26.81
C LEU A 259 -22.14 14.83 -27.53
N SER A 260 -21.14 15.71 -27.67
CA SER A 260 -21.22 16.86 -28.55
C SER A 260 -21.32 16.43 -30.02
N GLU A 261 -21.82 17.29 -30.90
CA GLU A 261 -21.92 17.00 -32.34
C GLU A 261 -20.56 16.63 -32.95
N LYS A 262 -19.50 17.32 -32.53
CA LYS A 262 -18.12 17.04 -32.94
C LYS A 262 -17.66 15.64 -32.54
N ASP A 263 -17.95 15.24 -31.30
CA ASP A 263 -17.55 13.92 -30.78
C ASP A 263 -18.36 12.79 -31.41
N ARG A 264 -19.63 13.04 -31.75
CA ARG A 264 -20.47 12.09 -32.51
C ARG A 264 -19.93 11.84 -33.91
N LEU A 265 -19.50 12.90 -34.62
CA LEU A 265 -18.87 12.75 -35.94
C LEU A 265 -17.57 11.94 -35.85
N ARG A 266 -16.75 12.19 -34.82
CA ARG A 266 -15.52 11.43 -34.58
C ARG A 266 -15.80 9.95 -34.29
N LEU A 267 -16.82 9.67 -33.48
CA LEU A 267 -17.27 8.30 -33.21
C LEU A 267 -17.74 7.58 -34.48
N ALA A 268 -18.54 8.26 -35.32
CA ALA A 268 -19.02 7.71 -36.58
C ALA A 268 -17.86 7.41 -37.55
N GLN A 269 -16.85 8.29 -37.61
CA GLN A 269 -15.65 8.05 -38.41
C GLN A 269 -14.89 6.81 -37.93
N TRP A 270 -14.71 6.64 -36.62
CA TRP A 270 -14.05 5.46 -36.06
C TRP A 270 -14.84 4.16 -36.28
N GLN A 271 -16.17 4.22 -36.16
CA GLN A 271 -17.04 3.07 -36.41
C GLN A 271 -17.05 2.64 -37.89
N ALA A 272 -16.72 3.54 -38.82
CA ALA A 272 -16.58 3.21 -40.24
C ALA A 272 -15.36 2.32 -40.52
N ASP A 273 -14.36 2.29 -39.62
CA ASP A 273 -13.26 1.35 -39.67
C ASP A 273 -13.59 0.09 -38.85
N GLU A 274 -14.21 -0.87 -39.51
CA GLU A 274 -14.62 -2.14 -38.90
C GLU A 274 -13.42 -2.93 -38.36
N THR A 275 -12.24 -2.81 -38.99
CA THR A 275 -11.06 -3.61 -38.62
C THR A 275 -10.48 -3.22 -37.26
N PHE A 276 -10.25 -1.91 -37.05
CA PHE A 276 -9.79 -1.39 -35.76
C PHE A 276 -10.86 -1.56 -34.67
N THR A 277 -12.13 -1.35 -35.04
CA THR A 277 -13.25 -1.48 -34.10
C THR A 277 -13.38 -2.91 -33.59
N ASP A 278 -13.32 -3.90 -34.48
CA ASP A 278 -13.42 -5.32 -34.11
C ASP A 278 -12.24 -5.79 -33.27
N GLN A 279 -11.01 -5.41 -33.63
CA GLN A 279 -9.82 -5.76 -32.84
C GLN A 279 -9.90 -5.15 -31.44
N SER A 280 -10.25 -3.85 -31.33
CA SER A 280 -10.40 -3.17 -30.05
C SER A 280 -11.50 -3.81 -29.20
N ASN A 281 -12.66 -4.14 -29.79
CA ASN A 281 -13.75 -4.82 -29.07
C ASN A 281 -13.30 -6.18 -28.51
N ARG A 282 -12.62 -7.01 -29.31
CA ARG A 282 -12.12 -8.32 -28.86
C ARG A 282 -11.11 -8.19 -27.72
N GLU A 283 -10.21 -7.22 -27.79
CA GLU A 283 -9.20 -6.99 -26.75
C GLU A 283 -9.81 -6.43 -25.46
N ILE A 284 -10.92 -5.69 -25.53
CA ILE A 284 -11.69 -5.26 -24.36
C ILE A 284 -12.35 -6.46 -23.69
N ASP A 285 -13.03 -7.33 -24.44
CA ASP A 285 -13.68 -8.52 -23.87
C ASP A 285 -12.64 -9.42 -23.19
N ARG A 286 -11.46 -9.54 -23.81
CA ARG A 286 -10.31 -10.25 -23.26
C ARG A 286 -9.79 -9.59 -21.97
N PHE A 287 -9.67 -8.26 -21.96
CA PHE A 287 -9.25 -7.50 -20.79
C PHE A 287 -10.26 -7.62 -19.65
N GLU A 288 -11.55 -7.44 -19.91
CA GLU A 288 -12.60 -7.53 -18.89
C GLU A 288 -12.67 -8.94 -18.28
N SER A 289 -12.58 -9.98 -19.12
CA SER A 289 -12.53 -11.37 -18.66
C SER A 289 -11.30 -11.60 -17.78
N GLY A 290 -10.10 -11.22 -18.25
CA GLY A 290 -8.86 -11.37 -17.49
C GLY A 290 -8.84 -10.55 -16.19
N PHE A 291 -9.36 -9.33 -16.22
CA PHE A 291 -9.47 -8.44 -15.05
C PHE A 291 -10.38 -9.05 -13.99
N HIS A 292 -11.56 -9.53 -14.38
CA HIS A 292 -12.49 -10.17 -13.46
C HIS A 292 -11.95 -11.48 -12.91
N ASP A 293 -11.26 -12.29 -13.72
CA ASP A 293 -10.65 -13.54 -13.28
C ASP A 293 -9.53 -13.29 -12.26
N ILE A 294 -8.63 -12.34 -12.51
CA ILE A 294 -7.55 -11.97 -11.57
C ILE A 294 -8.14 -11.48 -10.25
N LEU A 295 -9.17 -10.63 -10.31
CA LEU A 295 -9.82 -10.11 -9.12
C LEU A 295 -10.64 -11.17 -8.38
N ALA A 296 -11.34 -12.05 -9.10
CA ALA A 296 -12.09 -13.16 -8.51
C ALA A 296 -11.15 -14.13 -7.79
N ARG A 297 -10.05 -14.53 -8.43
CA ARG A 297 -8.98 -15.36 -7.84
C ARG A 297 -8.47 -14.79 -6.53
N LYS A 298 -8.03 -13.54 -6.56
CA LYS A 298 -7.48 -12.86 -5.37
C LYS A 298 -8.53 -12.67 -4.28
N ARG A 299 -9.77 -12.36 -4.66
CA ARG A 299 -10.88 -12.21 -3.71
C ARG A 299 -11.25 -13.53 -3.05
N LEU A 300 -11.38 -14.61 -3.82
CA LEU A 300 -11.81 -15.91 -3.33
C LEU A 300 -10.77 -16.50 -2.37
N ALA A 301 -9.48 -16.41 -2.74
CA ALA A 301 -8.37 -16.84 -1.88
C ALA A 301 -8.29 -16.02 -0.59
N LEU A 302 -8.39 -14.69 -0.65
CA LEU A 302 -8.20 -13.83 0.53
C LEU A 302 -9.43 -13.76 1.46
N SER A 303 -10.65 -13.83 0.91
CA SER A 303 -11.87 -13.50 1.67
C SER A 303 -12.80 -14.67 1.93
N LEU A 304 -12.76 -15.75 1.15
CA LEU A 304 -13.79 -16.80 1.22
C LEU A 304 -13.23 -18.17 1.60
N GLN A 305 -12.03 -18.51 1.10
CA GLN A 305 -11.40 -19.81 1.37
C GLN A 305 -11.34 -20.12 2.88
N ASN A 306 -10.86 -19.17 3.69
CA ASN A 306 -10.77 -19.36 5.14
C ASN A 306 -12.13 -19.55 5.83
N HIS A 307 -13.16 -18.80 5.42
CA HIS A 307 -14.49 -18.93 6.03
C HIS A 307 -15.17 -20.23 5.62
N ILE A 308 -14.97 -20.67 4.38
CA ILE A 308 -15.51 -21.93 3.86
C ILE A 308 -14.85 -23.12 4.55
N GLU A 309 -13.52 -23.11 4.73
CA GLU A 309 -12.84 -24.16 5.49
C GLU A 309 -13.29 -24.19 6.96
N ARG A 310 -13.52 -23.02 7.58
CA ARG A 310 -14.11 -22.96 8.95
C ARG A 310 -15.51 -23.56 9.00
N LEU A 311 -16.39 -23.20 8.06
CA LEU A 311 -17.74 -23.76 7.98
C LEU A 311 -17.72 -25.27 7.74
N ALA A 312 -16.82 -25.75 6.87
CA ALA A 312 -16.64 -27.16 6.59
C ALA A 312 -16.26 -27.96 7.85
N VAL A 313 -15.36 -27.44 8.68
CA VAL A 313 -14.99 -28.06 9.95
C VAL A 313 -16.16 -28.05 10.95
N ILE A 314 -16.92 -26.96 11.04
CA ILE A 314 -18.09 -26.88 11.93
C ILE A 314 -19.17 -27.89 11.51
N VAL A 315 -19.48 -27.96 10.21
CA VAL A 315 -20.49 -28.88 9.67
C VAL A 315 -20.02 -30.34 9.84
N ALA A 316 -18.74 -30.64 9.61
CA ALA A 316 -18.18 -31.96 9.90
C ALA A 316 -18.32 -32.32 11.40
N GLY A 317 -18.04 -31.38 12.30
CA GLY A 317 -18.23 -31.55 13.74
C GLY A 317 -19.69 -31.84 14.12
N LEU A 318 -20.66 -31.20 13.46
CA LEU A 318 -22.10 -31.47 13.67
C LEU A 318 -22.50 -32.88 13.21
N GLY A 319 -21.93 -33.37 12.10
CA GLY A 319 -22.14 -34.75 11.64
C GLY A 319 -21.53 -35.79 12.58
N ASP A 320 -20.29 -35.56 13.04
CA ASP A 320 -19.65 -36.42 14.02
C ASP A 320 -20.45 -36.43 15.35
N TRP A 321 -21.01 -35.28 15.76
CA TRP A 321 -21.85 -35.15 16.95
C TRP A 321 -23.18 -35.89 16.82
N SER A 322 -23.87 -35.78 15.69
CA SER A 322 -25.15 -36.47 15.46
C SER A 322 -24.97 -37.99 15.49
N GLY A 323 -23.94 -38.49 14.80
CA GLY A 323 -23.59 -39.92 14.78
C GLY A 323 -23.23 -40.45 16.17
N LEU A 324 -22.44 -39.70 16.94
CA LEU A 324 -22.07 -40.11 18.29
C LEU A 324 -23.27 -40.14 19.24
N ASN A 325 -24.14 -39.14 19.22
CA ASN A 325 -25.34 -39.13 20.06
C ASN A 325 -26.32 -40.25 19.69
N ARG A 326 -26.49 -40.54 18.40
CA ARG A 326 -27.28 -41.69 17.94
C ARG A 326 -26.74 -43.00 18.50
N ASN A 327 -25.41 -43.18 18.48
CA ASN A 327 -24.75 -44.37 19.02
C ASN A 327 -24.89 -44.50 20.54
N VAL A 328 -24.81 -43.40 21.29
CA VAL A 328 -25.00 -43.41 22.75
C VAL A 328 -26.47 -43.70 23.10
N LEU A 329 -27.42 -43.16 22.34
CA LEU A 329 -28.86 -43.39 22.57
C LEU A 329 -29.32 -44.80 22.20
N ALA A 330 -28.68 -45.42 21.20
CA ALA A 330 -28.98 -46.77 20.71
C ALA A 330 -28.43 -47.90 21.60
N LYS A 331 -27.42 -47.62 22.43
CA LYS A 331 -26.83 -48.62 23.34
C LYS A 331 -27.54 -48.69 24.70
N ASP A 332 -27.34 -49.80 25.39
CA ASP A 332 -27.76 -50.04 26.77
C ASP A 332 -26.98 -49.16 27.76
N ALA A 333 -27.51 -49.00 28.98
CA ALA A 333 -27.02 -48.01 29.95
C ALA A 333 -25.54 -48.21 30.32
N ASP A 334 -25.09 -49.46 30.44
CA ASP A 334 -23.71 -49.80 30.81
C ASP A 334 -22.73 -49.52 29.65
N SER A 335 -23.07 -49.92 28.42
CA SER A 335 -22.25 -49.61 27.24
C SER A 335 -22.20 -48.11 26.90
N ALA A 336 -23.29 -47.38 27.16
CA ALA A 336 -23.34 -45.93 27.04
C ALA A 336 -22.41 -45.26 28.06
N ALA A 337 -22.39 -45.72 29.31
CA ALA A 337 -21.50 -45.20 30.35
C ALA A 337 -20.01 -45.40 30.00
N ASP A 338 -19.65 -46.53 29.40
CA ASP A 338 -18.27 -46.80 28.98
C ASP A 338 -17.82 -45.98 27.77
N LEU A 339 -18.72 -45.75 26.79
CA LEU A 339 -18.47 -44.79 25.70
C LEU A 339 -18.24 -43.38 26.26
N LEU A 340 -19.05 -42.94 27.22
CA LEU A 340 -18.93 -41.63 27.85
C LEU A 340 -17.60 -41.46 28.61
N LYS A 341 -17.12 -42.52 29.29
CA LYS A 341 -15.78 -42.50 29.92
C LYS A 341 -14.67 -42.32 28.90
N LYS A 342 -14.74 -43.01 27.75
CA LYS A 342 -13.77 -42.86 26.65
C LYS A 342 -13.78 -41.44 26.11
N ILE A 343 -14.96 -40.87 25.83
CA ILE A 343 -15.11 -39.49 25.34
C ILE A 343 -14.50 -38.47 26.32
N LYS A 344 -14.78 -38.59 27.63
CA LYS A 344 -14.17 -37.73 28.65
C LYS A 344 -12.64 -37.83 28.69
N LYS A 345 -12.07 -39.02 28.44
CA LYS A 345 -10.62 -39.21 28.35
C LYS A 345 -10.03 -38.50 27.12
N HIS A 346 -10.67 -38.60 25.96
CA HIS A 346 -10.25 -37.89 24.75
C HIS A 346 -10.37 -36.37 24.91
N GLN A 347 -11.46 -35.86 25.51
CA GLN A 347 -11.62 -34.44 25.79
C GLN A 347 -10.49 -33.89 26.67
N LYS A 348 -10.07 -34.63 27.71
CA LYS A 348 -8.91 -34.26 28.53
C LYS A 348 -7.61 -34.22 27.73
N ARG A 349 -7.38 -35.22 26.84
CA ARG A 349 -6.20 -35.27 25.95
C ARG A 349 -6.15 -34.05 25.03
N LEU A 350 -7.27 -33.69 24.42
CA LEU A 350 -7.36 -32.58 23.49
C LEU A 350 -7.25 -31.22 24.18
N ASN A 351 -7.87 -31.04 25.36
CA ASN A 351 -7.66 -29.84 26.18
C ASN A 351 -6.19 -29.67 26.57
N LYS A 352 -5.47 -30.77 26.81
CA LYS A 352 -4.03 -30.74 27.05
C LYS A 352 -3.27 -30.29 25.80
N ILE A 353 -3.58 -30.86 24.62
CA ILE A 353 -2.99 -30.44 23.33
C ILE A 353 -3.23 -28.95 23.07
N LYS A 354 -4.48 -28.49 23.21
CA LYS A 354 -4.87 -27.08 23.11
C LYS A 354 -4.06 -26.18 24.05
N SER A 355 -3.91 -26.57 25.32
CA SER A 355 -3.09 -25.81 26.27
C SER A 355 -1.62 -25.81 25.88
N THR A 356 -1.09 -26.92 25.33
CA THR A 356 0.30 -26.99 24.87
C THR A 356 0.52 -26.05 23.69
N ILE A 357 -0.33 -26.09 22.67
CA ILE A 357 -0.21 -25.21 21.49
C ILE A 357 -0.25 -23.75 21.91
N LYS A 358 -1.19 -23.36 22.77
CA LYS A 358 -1.28 -21.97 23.27
C LYS A 358 0.00 -21.56 24.01
N LYS A 359 0.56 -22.44 24.84
CA LYS A 359 1.81 -22.18 25.55
C LYS A 359 3.01 -22.10 24.60
N THR A 360 3.08 -22.96 23.59
CA THR A 360 4.16 -22.96 22.60
C THR A 360 4.12 -21.69 21.75
N LEU A 361 2.95 -21.29 21.24
CA LEU A 361 2.78 -20.04 20.48
C LEU A 361 3.10 -18.79 21.32
N ALA A 362 2.63 -18.76 22.57
CA ALA A 362 2.96 -17.66 23.48
C ALA A 362 4.46 -17.64 23.83
N GLY A 363 5.08 -18.81 23.96
CA GLY A 363 6.52 -18.97 24.24
C GLY A 363 7.42 -18.66 23.05
N SER A 364 6.93 -18.81 21.82
CA SER A 364 7.66 -18.51 20.58
C SER A 364 7.58 -17.02 20.20
N LEU A 365 6.62 -16.27 20.75
CA LEU A 365 6.46 -14.84 20.49
C LEU A 365 7.72 -14.00 20.84
N PRO A 366 8.38 -14.17 22.01
CA PRO A 366 9.65 -13.49 22.29
C PRO A 366 10.77 -13.85 21.31
N GLU A 367 10.82 -15.10 20.84
CA GLU A 367 11.85 -15.56 19.90
C GLU A 367 11.71 -14.86 18.55
N ILE A 368 10.50 -14.84 17.96
CA ILE A 368 10.28 -14.14 16.69
C ILE A 368 10.50 -12.63 16.83
N LYS A 369 10.12 -12.03 17.97
CA LYS A 369 10.42 -10.61 18.24
C LYS A 369 11.91 -10.33 18.28
N ASN A 370 12.70 -11.21 18.89
CA ASN A 370 14.16 -11.08 18.92
C ASN A 370 14.77 -11.23 17.52
N LEU A 371 14.30 -12.21 16.73
CA LEU A 371 14.71 -12.37 15.33
C LEU A 371 14.41 -11.11 14.51
N LEU A 372 13.19 -10.59 14.57
CA LEU A 372 12.79 -9.36 13.89
C LEU A 372 13.62 -8.15 14.36
N GLN A 373 13.91 -8.05 15.65
CA GLN A 373 14.77 -7.00 16.19
C GLN A 373 16.19 -7.07 15.61
N GLN A 374 16.77 -8.26 15.48
CA GLN A 374 18.10 -8.46 14.91
C GLN A 374 18.13 -8.12 13.41
N GLU A 375 17.12 -8.56 12.65
CA GLU A 375 16.99 -8.23 11.22
C GLU A 375 16.84 -6.73 11.00
N VAL A 376 15.98 -6.07 11.77
CA VAL A 376 15.82 -4.61 11.73
C VAL A 376 17.12 -3.91 12.12
N HIS A 377 17.83 -4.37 13.16
CA HIS A 377 19.13 -3.78 13.52
C HIS A 377 20.16 -3.95 12.41
N ARG A 378 20.27 -5.15 11.81
CA ARG A 378 21.22 -5.45 10.74
C ARG A 378 20.92 -4.62 9.48
N PHE A 379 19.66 -4.49 9.12
CA PHE A 379 19.25 -3.74 7.92
C PHE A 379 19.57 -2.24 8.03
N PHE A 380 19.35 -1.66 9.22
CA PHE A 380 19.59 -0.25 9.54
C PHE A 380 20.89 0.00 10.32
N ASP A 381 21.85 -0.93 10.32
CA ASP A 381 23.12 -0.72 11.02
C ASP A 381 23.91 0.44 10.38
N SER A 382 24.56 1.27 11.20
CA SER A 382 25.28 2.46 10.73
C SER A 382 26.60 2.12 10.04
N HIS A 383 27.21 0.97 10.34
CA HIS A 383 28.52 0.58 9.80
C HIS A 383 28.44 -0.49 8.71
N SER A 384 27.51 -1.46 8.85
CA SER A 384 27.37 -2.60 7.94
C SER A 384 26.01 -2.69 7.23
N GLY A 385 25.05 -1.86 7.63
CA GLY A 385 23.68 -1.90 7.10
C GLY A 385 23.58 -1.44 5.65
N SER A 386 22.73 -2.11 4.88
CA SER A 386 22.59 -1.86 3.44
C SER A 386 22.05 -0.46 3.12
N VAL A 387 21.15 0.07 3.95
CA VAL A 387 20.49 1.37 3.71
C VAL A 387 21.37 2.55 4.08
N ASN A 388 21.86 2.61 5.33
CA ASN A 388 22.71 3.71 5.78
C ASN A 388 23.95 3.84 4.90
N LYS A 389 24.63 2.72 4.62
CA LYS A 389 25.83 2.74 3.79
C LYS A 389 25.55 3.27 2.38
N LYS A 390 24.43 2.91 1.75
CA LYS A 390 24.05 3.42 0.42
C LYS A 390 23.84 4.92 0.44
N ILE A 391 23.08 5.43 1.42
CA ILE A 391 22.79 6.86 1.50
C ILE A 391 24.07 7.65 1.85
N VAL A 392 24.86 7.20 2.83
CA VAL A 392 26.13 7.82 3.21
C VAL A 392 27.12 7.82 2.03
N ASN A 393 27.22 6.72 1.29
CA ASN A 393 28.08 6.64 0.10
C ASN A 393 27.62 7.61 -0.98
N PHE A 394 26.31 7.72 -1.22
CA PHE A 394 25.74 8.67 -2.18
C PHE A 394 26.02 10.12 -1.77
N ILE A 395 25.80 10.47 -0.50
CA ILE A 395 26.13 11.79 0.07
C ILE A 395 27.62 12.10 -0.15
N ASN A 396 28.50 11.14 0.13
CA ASN A 396 29.94 11.32 0.00
C ASN A 396 30.40 11.42 -1.46
N SER A 397 29.82 10.64 -2.37
CA SER A 397 30.17 10.64 -3.79
C SER A 397 29.61 11.81 -4.60
N TYR A 398 28.61 12.52 -4.09
CA TYR A 398 28.01 13.66 -4.78
C TYR A 398 29.06 14.74 -5.13
N ALA A 399 29.28 15.00 -6.41
CA ALA A 399 30.27 15.97 -6.88
C ALA A 399 29.60 17.25 -7.40
N LEU A 400 30.32 18.37 -7.31
CA LEU A 400 29.89 19.63 -7.93
C LEU A 400 30.10 19.56 -9.43
N GLU A 401 29.04 19.79 -10.20
CA GLU A 401 29.17 20.09 -11.62
C GLU A 401 29.66 21.54 -11.78
N THR A 402 30.99 21.73 -11.83
CA THR A 402 31.63 23.05 -11.87
C THR A 402 31.13 23.93 -13.02
N ASN A 403 30.88 23.33 -14.18
CA ASN A 403 30.40 24.02 -15.38
C ASN A 403 29.00 24.65 -15.19
N LYS A 404 28.17 24.07 -14.30
CA LYS A 404 26.78 24.50 -14.09
C LYS A 404 26.67 25.84 -13.38
N TYR A 405 27.59 26.12 -12.45
CA TYR A 405 27.57 27.33 -11.63
C TYR A 405 28.50 28.42 -12.15
N GLN A 406 29.35 28.11 -13.13
CA GLN A 406 30.37 29.01 -13.67
C GLN A 406 29.79 30.26 -14.35
N ASN A 407 28.66 30.10 -15.05
CA ASN A 407 27.96 31.23 -15.69
C ASN A 407 27.22 32.09 -14.66
N SER A 408 26.62 31.47 -13.64
CA SER A 408 25.84 32.16 -12.59
C SER A 408 26.70 32.93 -11.58
N LEU A 409 27.99 32.60 -11.45
CA LEU A 409 28.94 33.27 -10.54
C LEU A 409 29.21 34.74 -10.88
N ASN A 410 28.91 35.18 -12.11
CA ASN A 410 29.12 36.57 -12.53
C ASN A 410 27.87 37.45 -12.40
N GLU A 411 26.69 36.85 -12.26
CA GLU A 411 25.39 37.53 -12.36
C GLU A 411 24.60 37.52 -11.04
N ILE A 412 24.82 36.50 -10.19
CA ILE A 412 24.02 36.24 -9.00
C ILE A 412 24.86 36.38 -7.72
N ASP A 413 24.27 36.91 -6.65
CA ASP A 413 24.89 36.92 -5.31
C ASP A 413 25.30 35.51 -4.83
N PHE A 414 26.50 35.42 -4.25
CA PHE A 414 27.08 34.17 -3.77
C PHE A 414 26.18 33.39 -2.77
N SER A 415 25.37 34.09 -1.97
CA SER A 415 24.39 33.46 -1.06
C SER A 415 23.31 32.68 -1.81
N GLN A 416 22.84 33.21 -2.94
CA GLN A 416 21.83 32.57 -3.77
C GLN A 416 22.42 31.36 -4.51
N ILE A 417 23.69 31.43 -4.91
CA ILE A 417 24.41 30.29 -5.50
C ILE A 417 24.55 29.14 -4.50
N LEU A 418 24.92 29.43 -3.24
CA LEU A 418 24.98 28.42 -2.17
C LEU A 418 23.61 27.77 -1.91
N TYR A 419 22.56 28.55 -2.08
CA TYR A 419 21.20 28.08 -1.91
C TYR A 419 20.73 27.18 -3.06
N LEU A 420 21.02 27.54 -4.33
CA LEU A 420 20.78 26.69 -5.49
C LEU A 420 21.54 25.36 -5.35
N LEU A 421 22.79 25.44 -4.89
CA LEU A 421 23.59 24.26 -4.57
C LEU A 421 22.93 23.36 -3.53
N PHE A 422 22.40 23.94 -2.45
CA PHE A 422 21.67 23.19 -1.43
C PHE A 422 20.39 22.55 -1.99
N GLN A 423 19.64 23.25 -2.84
CA GLN A 423 18.44 22.71 -3.50
C GLN A 423 18.78 21.51 -4.39
N ASP A 424 19.77 21.65 -5.28
CA ASP A 424 20.20 20.57 -6.17
C ASP A 424 20.71 19.34 -5.38
N PHE A 425 21.49 19.59 -4.32
CA PHE A 425 22.00 18.54 -3.46
C PHE A 425 20.86 17.80 -2.73
N LYS A 426 19.92 18.53 -2.12
CA LYS A 426 18.76 17.94 -1.43
C LYS A 426 17.89 17.14 -2.39
N GLN A 427 17.54 17.70 -3.54
CA GLN A 427 16.72 17.02 -4.55
C GLN A 427 17.37 15.71 -5.02
N SER A 428 18.70 15.71 -5.18
CA SER A 428 19.45 14.52 -5.56
C SER A 428 19.37 13.42 -4.50
N ILE A 429 19.45 13.77 -3.21
CA ILE A 429 19.30 12.81 -2.12
C ILE A 429 17.86 12.30 -2.01
N ASP A 430 16.86 13.20 -2.06
CA ASP A 430 15.44 12.82 -1.99
C ASP A 430 15.09 11.84 -3.13
N SER A 431 15.61 12.10 -4.34
CA SER A 431 15.46 11.21 -5.49
C SER A 431 16.15 9.86 -5.26
N HIS A 432 17.37 9.86 -4.72
CA HIS A 432 18.08 8.61 -4.40
C HIS A 432 17.36 7.77 -3.35
N ILE A 433 16.84 8.39 -2.28
CA ILE A 433 16.05 7.71 -1.26
C ILE A 433 14.81 7.07 -1.91
N THR A 434 14.10 7.83 -2.73
CA THR A 434 12.85 7.37 -3.33
C THR A 434 13.05 6.27 -4.38
N GLU A 435 14.07 6.38 -5.23
CA GLU A 435 14.31 5.43 -6.34
C GLU A 435 15.11 4.18 -5.95
N ALA A 436 15.97 4.28 -4.93
CA ALA A 436 16.86 3.19 -4.53
C ALA A 436 16.52 2.61 -3.16
N ILE A 437 16.23 3.46 -2.16
CA ILE A 437 16.08 3.02 -0.76
C ILE A 437 14.65 2.57 -0.46
N ASN A 438 13.63 3.34 -0.86
CA ASN A 438 12.23 3.02 -0.60
C ASN A 438 11.82 1.64 -1.15
N PRO A 439 12.19 1.23 -2.38
CA PRO A 439 11.90 -0.11 -2.88
C PRO A 439 12.50 -1.22 -2.02
N GLU A 440 13.73 -1.02 -1.52
CA GLU A 440 14.40 -1.98 -0.64
C GLU A 440 13.75 -2.06 0.73
N LEU A 441 13.30 -0.92 1.28
CA LEU A 441 12.52 -0.86 2.52
C LEU A 441 11.20 -1.63 2.38
N ILE A 442 10.46 -1.41 1.29
CA ILE A 442 9.19 -2.11 1.03
C ILE A 442 9.43 -3.62 0.95
N ARG A 443 10.43 -4.05 0.18
CA ARG A 443 10.77 -5.47 0.05
C ARG A 443 11.20 -6.08 1.38
N PHE A 444 11.99 -5.36 2.17
CA PHE A 444 12.40 -5.79 3.50
C PHE A 444 11.19 -5.98 4.42
N VAL A 445 10.23 -5.06 4.37
CA VAL A 445 8.99 -5.16 5.15
C VAL A 445 8.18 -6.39 4.76
N GLN A 446 7.90 -6.59 3.46
CA GLN A 446 7.18 -7.76 2.96
C GLN A 446 7.87 -9.09 3.32
N MET A 447 9.19 -9.15 3.20
CA MET A 447 9.96 -10.34 3.55
C MET A 447 9.82 -10.71 5.04
N ASN A 448 9.81 -9.71 5.92
CA ASN A 448 9.63 -9.94 7.35
C ASN A 448 8.17 -10.24 7.72
N GLU A 449 7.19 -9.66 7.02
CA GLU A 449 5.77 -10.04 7.14
C GLU A 449 5.62 -11.54 6.83
N ASN A 450 6.09 -12.00 5.66
CA ASN A 450 6.02 -13.42 5.27
C ASN A 450 6.73 -14.34 6.28
N ARG A 451 7.91 -13.94 6.75
CA ARG A 451 8.66 -14.69 7.76
C ARG A 451 7.91 -14.83 9.09
N ILE A 452 7.11 -13.85 9.51
CA ILE A 452 6.24 -13.98 10.69
C ILE A 452 5.21 -15.08 10.45
N GLY A 453 4.59 -15.11 9.27
CA GLY A 453 3.63 -16.15 8.87
C GLY A 453 4.26 -17.54 8.89
N GLU A 454 5.35 -17.71 8.16
CA GLU A 454 6.09 -18.98 8.05
C GLU A 454 6.59 -19.50 9.41
N TYR A 455 7.03 -18.60 10.30
CA TYR A 455 7.48 -18.97 11.64
C TYR A 455 6.35 -19.56 12.49
N PHE A 456 5.17 -18.94 12.50
CA PHE A 456 4.04 -19.47 13.26
C PHE A 456 3.42 -20.72 12.61
N GLU A 457 3.39 -20.79 11.28
CA GLU A 457 3.00 -21.98 10.55
C GLU A 457 3.90 -23.17 10.90
N SER A 458 5.22 -23.00 10.81
CA SER A 458 6.17 -24.05 11.21
C SER A 458 6.12 -24.42 12.69
N THR A 459 5.74 -23.49 13.57
CA THR A 459 5.51 -23.77 15.00
C THR A 459 4.29 -24.67 15.22
N ILE A 460 3.28 -24.57 14.36
CA ILE A 460 2.02 -25.34 14.48
C ILE A 460 2.08 -26.68 13.75
N LEU A 461 2.83 -26.80 12.65
CA LEU A 461 2.95 -28.02 11.85
C LEU A 461 3.12 -29.32 12.69
N PRO A 462 3.98 -29.39 13.72
CA PRO A 462 4.14 -30.60 14.52
C PRO A 462 2.89 -31.02 15.31
N PHE A 463 2.00 -30.07 15.59
CA PHE A 463 0.75 -30.33 16.28
C PHE A 463 -0.38 -30.76 15.34
N GLU A 464 -0.27 -30.49 14.03
CA GLU A 464 -1.27 -30.90 13.06
C GLU A 464 -1.40 -32.43 13.01
N SER A 465 -0.28 -33.16 12.98
CA SER A 465 -0.29 -34.63 12.99
C SER A 465 -0.87 -35.19 14.28
N VAL A 466 -0.49 -34.62 15.43
CA VAL A 466 -1.00 -35.03 16.75
C VAL A 466 -2.50 -34.75 16.88
N MET A 467 -2.99 -33.66 16.27
CA MET A 467 -4.41 -33.34 16.20
C MET A 467 -5.16 -34.31 15.28
N GLU A 468 -4.60 -34.62 14.12
CA GLU A 468 -5.17 -35.57 13.16
C GLU A 468 -5.29 -36.97 13.78
N GLU A 469 -4.25 -37.46 14.44
CA GLU A 469 -4.28 -38.73 15.17
C GLU A 469 -5.32 -38.75 16.28
N ALA A 470 -5.38 -37.69 17.11
CA ALA A 470 -6.33 -37.63 18.21
C ALA A 470 -7.78 -37.51 17.73
N LEU A 471 -8.01 -36.87 16.57
CA LEU A 471 -9.30 -36.82 15.91
C LEU A 471 -9.65 -38.17 15.27
N GLN A 472 -8.71 -38.86 14.61
CA GLN A 472 -8.95 -40.19 14.06
C GLN A 472 -9.29 -41.20 15.16
N GLU A 473 -8.57 -41.17 16.29
CA GLU A 473 -8.84 -42.03 17.45
C GLU A 473 -10.24 -41.78 18.02
N PHE A 474 -10.68 -40.51 18.09
CA PHE A 474 -12.04 -40.16 18.50
C PHE A 474 -13.10 -40.67 17.52
N ASN A 475 -12.83 -40.57 16.21
CA ASN A 475 -13.74 -41.05 15.18
C ASN A 475 -13.81 -42.57 15.09
N GLY A 476 -12.73 -43.30 15.40
CA GLY A 476 -12.76 -44.75 15.54
C GLY A 476 -13.68 -45.24 16.65
N VAL A 477 -13.94 -44.40 17.67
CA VAL A 477 -14.97 -44.66 18.69
C VAL A 477 -16.39 -44.46 18.13
N SER A 478 -16.57 -43.54 17.18
CA SER A 478 -17.85 -43.25 16.49
C SER A 478 -18.18 -44.23 15.34
N ALA A 479 -17.18 -44.75 14.62
CA ALA A 479 -17.36 -45.55 13.41
C ALA A 479 -17.53 -47.07 13.67
N SER A 480 -17.79 -47.49 14.90
CA SER A 480 -17.92 -48.91 15.28
C SER A 480 -19.28 -49.54 14.94
N SER A 481 -20.08 -48.93 14.07
CA SER A 481 -21.25 -49.57 13.45
C SER A 481 -21.35 -49.20 11.98
N GLU A 482 -21.64 -50.21 11.17
CA GLU A 482 -21.81 -50.19 9.72
C GLU A 482 -22.53 -48.95 9.18
N GLY A 483 -21.91 -48.29 8.20
CA GLY A 483 -22.59 -47.32 7.33
C GLY A 483 -21.85 -46.00 7.15
N VAL A 484 -21.30 -45.81 5.94
CA VAL A 484 -20.82 -44.54 5.36
C VAL A 484 -19.46 -44.06 5.85
N ALA A 485 -18.41 -44.70 5.32
CA ALA A 485 -17.12 -44.06 5.14
C ALA A 485 -17.24 -42.97 4.06
N ASN A 486 -17.70 -41.77 4.41
CA ASN A 486 -17.58 -40.59 3.55
C ASN A 486 -16.13 -40.07 3.64
N GLY A 487 -15.23 -40.75 2.93
CA GLY A 487 -13.81 -40.44 2.79
C GLY A 487 -13.53 -39.25 1.87
N GLY A 488 -14.10 -38.08 2.17
CA GLY A 488 -13.61 -36.82 1.60
C GLY A 488 -12.39 -36.32 2.38
N PRO A 489 -11.45 -35.57 1.75
CA PRO A 489 -10.38 -34.90 2.48
C PRO A 489 -11.01 -33.98 3.52
N ARG A 490 -10.80 -34.28 4.80
CA ARG A 490 -11.35 -33.48 5.89
C ARG A 490 -10.72 -32.08 5.81
N SER A 491 -11.61 -31.09 5.73
CA SER A 491 -11.27 -29.67 5.67
C SER A 491 -10.35 -29.29 6.83
N ARG A 492 -9.26 -28.60 6.52
CA ARG A 492 -8.30 -28.11 7.51
C ARG A 492 -8.58 -26.63 7.71
N ILE A 493 -8.74 -26.16 8.95
CA ILE A 493 -8.68 -24.72 9.22
C ILE A 493 -7.23 -24.32 9.02
N ARG A 494 -6.89 -23.86 7.81
CA ARG A 494 -5.63 -23.19 7.58
C ARG A 494 -5.67 -21.86 8.34
N PRO A 495 -4.60 -21.51 9.08
CA PRO A 495 -4.44 -20.18 9.61
C PRO A 495 -4.55 -19.14 8.50
N GLN A 496 -5.06 -17.95 8.83
CA GLN A 496 -5.15 -16.89 7.84
C GLN A 496 -3.75 -16.54 7.32
N THR A 497 -3.64 -16.26 6.02
CA THR A 497 -2.40 -15.73 5.45
C THR A 497 -2.01 -14.44 6.17
N ILE A 498 -0.71 -14.18 6.27
CA ILE A 498 -0.23 -12.97 6.97
C ILE A 498 -0.81 -11.69 6.35
N GLU A 499 -1.04 -11.67 5.03
CA GLU A 499 -1.70 -10.57 4.32
C GLU A 499 -3.10 -10.27 4.88
N ALA A 500 -3.88 -11.31 5.19
CA ALA A 500 -5.19 -11.17 5.81
C ALA A 500 -5.09 -10.66 7.26
N VAL A 501 -4.05 -11.08 8.01
CA VAL A 501 -3.79 -10.59 9.37
C VAL A 501 -3.42 -9.10 9.36
N VAL A 502 -2.55 -8.67 8.45
CA VAL A 502 -2.19 -7.25 8.27
C VAL A 502 -3.44 -6.42 8.00
N LYS A 503 -4.31 -6.88 7.09
CA LYS A 503 -5.54 -6.17 6.73
C LYS A 503 -6.55 -6.10 7.88
N ALA A 504 -6.76 -7.22 8.59
CA ALA A 504 -7.71 -7.29 9.70
C ALA A 504 -7.26 -6.49 10.93
N SER A 505 -5.95 -6.39 11.17
CA SER A 505 -5.38 -5.64 12.30
C SER A 505 -5.36 -4.13 12.09
N GLY A 506 -5.52 -3.65 10.85
CA GLY A 506 -5.40 -2.24 10.50
C GLY A 506 -3.99 -1.67 10.69
N LEU A 507 -2.99 -2.52 10.95
CA LEU A 507 -1.61 -2.11 11.15
C LEU A 507 -1.01 -1.64 9.82
N ARG A 508 -0.38 -0.46 9.85
CA ARG A 508 0.38 0.09 8.72
C ARG A 508 1.82 0.34 9.17
N PRO A 509 2.82 0.00 8.34
CA PRO A 509 4.19 0.44 8.59
C PRO A 509 4.26 1.97 8.52
N PRO A 510 5.33 2.57 9.07
CA PRO A 510 5.56 4.01 8.96
C PRO A 510 5.62 4.44 7.48
N ALA A 511 5.10 5.62 7.17
CA ALA A 511 5.10 6.15 5.80
C ALA A 511 6.53 6.37 5.30
N LEU A 512 6.76 6.12 4.01
CA LEU A 512 8.09 6.28 3.39
C LEU A 512 8.53 7.75 3.38
N VAL A 513 7.58 8.68 3.34
CA VAL A 513 7.81 10.13 3.44
C VAL A 513 8.46 10.52 4.77
N ALA A 514 8.27 9.76 5.85
CA ALA A 514 8.89 10.06 7.15
C ALA A 514 10.43 10.05 7.08
N ALA A 515 11.01 9.32 6.13
CA ALA A 515 12.46 9.24 5.94
C ALA A 515 13.07 10.51 5.29
N THR A 516 12.28 11.40 4.70
CA THR A 516 12.76 12.61 3.98
C THR A 516 12.71 13.90 4.82
N HIS A 517 12.25 13.83 6.09
CA HIS A 517 12.12 15.00 6.98
C HIS A 517 13.46 15.60 7.49
N TYR A 518 14.61 15.11 7.05
CA TYR A 518 15.95 15.49 7.54
C TYR A 518 16.38 16.94 7.26
N SER A 519 15.61 17.71 6.49
CA SER A 519 16.06 18.93 5.83
C SER A 519 15.95 20.23 6.65
N ALA A 520 15.03 20.33 7.62
CA ALA A 520 14.78 21.57 8.36
C ALA A 520 15.95 22.02 9.24
N ARG A 521 16.63 21.07 9.87
CA ARG A 521 17.78 21.35 10.75
C ARG A 521 19.06 21.68 9.98
N ILE A 522 19.23 21.10 8.79
CA ILE A 522 20.44 21.28 7.96
C ILE A 522 20.55 22.70 7.44
N LYS A 523 19.43 23.32 7.01
CA LYS A 523 19.42 24.71 6.52
C LYS A 523 19.88 25.69 7.60
N ALA A 524 19.31 25.58 8.80
CA ALA A 524 19.64 26.46 9.92
C ALA A 524 21.13 26.38 10.29
N GLU A 525 21.73 25.20 10.28
CA GLU A 525 23.14 25.06 10.66
C GLU A 525 24.13 25.37 9.51
N ALA A 526 23.76 25.06 8.26
CA ALA A 526 24.61 25.30 7.10
C ALA A 526 24.65 26.79 6.71
N ILE A 527 23.49 27.47 6.67
CA ILE A 527 23.39 28.86 6.22
C ILE A 527 23.84 29.84 7.32
N MET A 528 23.41 29.66 8.58
CA MET A 528 23.86 30.53 9.69
C MET A 528 25.39 30.51 9.88
N ARG A 529 26.04 29.36 9.63
CA ARG A 529 27.49 29.24 9.76
C ARG A 529 28.26 29.63 8.51
N LEU A 530 27.61 29.79 7.35
CA LEU A 530 28.24 30.29 6.12
C LEU A 530 28.10 31.81 5.98
N GLY A 531 26.96 32.40 6.40
CA GLY A 531 26.77 33.86 6.47
C GLY A 531 27.83 34.57 7.32
N TYR A 532 28.36 33.89 8.34
CA TYR A 532 29.40 34.42 9.22
C TYR A 532 30.82 34.37 8.62
N TYR A 533 31.09 33.56 7.59
CA TYR A 533 32.46 33.29 7.13
C TYR A 533 33.03 34.28 6.10
N LYS A 534 32.21 35.17 5.51
CA LYS A 534 32.70 36.25 4.62
C LYS A 534 32.58 37.66 5.22
N ALA A 535 31.65 37.91 6.14
CA ALA A 535 31.41 39.25 6.69
C ALA A 535 32.63 39.83 7.43
N MET A 536 33.41 39.00 8.14
CA MET A 536 34.35 39.51 9.15
C MET A 536 35.85 39.50 8.79
N ARG A 537 36.29 38.88 7.67
CA ARG A 537 37.75 38.72 7.43
C ARG A 537 38.34 39.17 6.09
N LYS A 538 37.57 39.51 5.06
CA LYS A 538 38.18 39.83 3.74
C LYS A 538 37.51 40.93 2.89
N SER A 539 36.54 41.68 3.41
CA SER A 539 35.94 42.81 2.66
C SER A 539 36.97 43.88 2.23
N LYS A 540 38.09 44.04 2.94
CA LYS A 540 39.19 44.95 2.53
C LYS A 540 40.25 44.36 1.58
N ALA A 541 40.32 43.03 1.42
CA ALA A 541 41.41 42.38 0.65
C ALA A 541 40.97 41.81 -0.72
N ILE A 542 39.67 41.60 -0.93
CA ILE A 542 39.11 41.02 -2.18
C ILE A 542 38.83 42.09 -3.26
N PHE A 543 38.70 43.36 -2.86
CA PHE A 543 38.51 44.48 -3.79
C PHE A 543 39.75 44.80 -4.67
N LYS A 544 40.90 44.14 -4.45
CA LYS A 544 42.16 44.35 -5.19
C LYS A 544 42.59 43.22 -6.16
N LYS A 545 41.76 42.20 -6.43
CA LYS A 545 42.13 41.02 -7.24
C LYS A 545 41.34 40.88 -8.55
N SER A 546 41.96 40.27 -9.57
CA SER A 546 41.39 40.03 -10.90
C SER A 546 40.18 39.07 -10.86
N ALA A 547 39.30 39.15 -11.87
CA ALA A 547 38.07 38.37 -11.96
C ALA A 547 38.30 36.84 -11.85
N GLN A 548 39.38 36.34 -12.45
CA GLN A 548 39.77 34.93 -12.42
C GLN A 548 40.12 34.44 -10.99
N GLN A 549 40.81 35.28 -10.20
CA GLN A 549 41.15 34.95 -8.81
C GLN A 549 39.94 35.04 -7.86
N ARG A 550 38.89 35.79 -8.23
CA ARG A 550 37.63 35.82 -7.46
C ARG A 550 36.84 34.53 -7.67
N GLN A 551 36.67 34.09 -8.92
CA GLN A 551 35.97 32.85 -9.24
C GLN A 551 36.60 31.63 -8.55
N GLU A 552 37.94 31.51 -8.57
CA GLU A 552 38.64 30.40 -7.92
C GLU A 552 38.40 30.36 -6.38
N VAL A 553 38.35 31.53 -5.73
CA VAL A 553 38.06 31.63 -4.30
C VAL A 553 36.61 31.29 -3.99
N GLU A 554 35.68 31.61 -4.87
CA GLU A 554 34.25 31.31 -4.72
C GLU A 554 33.95 29.82 -4.94
N PHE A 555 34.56 29.20 -5.95
CA PHE A 555 34.47 27.75 -6.14
C PHE A 555 35.01 26.98 -4.94
N LYS A 556 36.15 27.38 -4.38
CA LYS A 556 36.70 26.76 -3.17
C LYS A 556 35.76 26.92 -1.96
N ALA A 557 35.11 28.07 -1.84
CA ALA A 557 34.12 28.30 -0.80
C ALA A 557 32.84 27.45 -1.00
N MET A 558 32.42 27.21 -2.24
CA MET A 558 31.32 26.28 -2.56
C MET A 558 31.67 24.83 -2.25
N GLU A 559 32.90 24.38 -2.53
CA GLU A 559 33.37 23.04 -2.14
C GLU A 559 33.36 22.86 -0.63
N ASP A 560 33.85 23.85 0.12
CA ASP A 560 33.86 23.81 1.58
C ASP A 560 32.42 23.85 2.15
N ALA A 561 31.52 24.62 1.54
CA ALA A 561 30.11 24.63 1.88
C ALA A 561 29.46 23.26 1.63
N LEU A 562 29.69 22.65 0.46
CA LEU A 562 29.17 21.33 0.13
C LEU A 562 29.70 20.26 1.10
N ARG A 563 30.98 20.27 1.45
CA ARG A 563 31.55 19.33 2.44
C ARG A 563 30.84 19.43 3.79
N ARG A 564 30.47 20.64 4.22
CA ARG A 564 29.70 20.84 5.45
C ARG A 564 28.26 20.37 5.30
N MET A 565 27.59 20.71 4.19
CA MET A 565 26.24 20.24 3.89
C MET A 565 26.18 18.71 3.93
N LYS A 566 27.14 18.02 3.29
CA LYS A 566 27.24 16.55 3.32
C LYS A 566 27.31 16.00 4.75
N ARG A 567 28.19 16.54 5.59
CA ARG A 567 28.36 16.08 6.99
C ARG A 567 27.11 16.26 7.84
N GLU A 568 26.46 17.43 7.76
CA GLU A 568 25.24 17.65 8.54
C GLU A 568 24.05 16.85 7.99
N THR A 569 24.00 16.65 6.67
CA THR A 569 22.99 15.79 6.05
C THR A 569 23.15 14.34 6.47
N GLU A 570 24.38 13.83 6.49
CA GLU A 570 24.69 12.48 6.97
C GLU A 570 24.19 12.27 8.40
N ARG A 571 24.50 13.20 9.32
CA ARG A 571 24.03 13.14 10.72
C ARG A 571 22.51 13.17 10.83
N SER A 572 21.87 14.05 10.07
CA SER A 572 20.42 14.21 10.09
C SER A 572 19.72 12.94 9.57
N VAL A 573 20.17 12.42 8.43
CA VAL A 573 19.63 11.19 7.83
C VAL A 573 19.78 10.00 8.80
N VAL A 574 20.95 9.82 9.41
CA VAL A 574 21.17 8.74 10.40
C VAL A 574 20.22 8.87 11.60
N PHE A 575 19.97 10.09 12.07
CA PHE A 575 19.01 10.33 13.15
C PHE A 575 17.58 9.95 12.75
N HIS A 576 17.11 10.39 11.58
CA HIS A 576 15.75 10.08 11.10
C HIS A 576 15.56 8.60 10.77
N LEU A 577 16.57 7.92 10.21
CA LEU A 577 16.51 6.49 9.98
C LEU A 577 16.46 5.69 11.29
N LYS A 578 17.09 6.20 12.36
CA LYS A 578 16.95 5.60 13.69
C LYS A 578 15.51 5.68 14.20
N ASP A 579 14.85 6.83 14.06
CA ASP A 579 13.45 6.99 14.45
C ASP A 579 12.51 6.09 13.62
N TYR A 580 12.70 6.07 12.29
CA TYR A 580 11.97 5.17 11.39
C TYR A 580 12.15 3.70 11.79
N ARG A 581 13.38 3.29 12.11
CA ARG A 581 13.72 1.93 12.57
C ARG A 581 12.98 1.56 13.86
N GLU A 582 12.96 2.43 14.86
CA GLU A 582 12.25 2.17 16.12
C GLU A 582 10.74 2.07 15.91
N ASN A 583 10.17 2.96 15.09
CA ASN A 583 8.76 2.92 14.71
C ASN A 583 8.41 1.62 13.97
N LEU A 584 9.22 1.21 13.00
CA LEU A 584 9.01 -0.03 12.25
C LEU A 584 9.07 -1.26 13.17
N LYS A 585 10.01 -1.29 14.11
CA LYS A 585 10.17 -2.39 15.06
C LYS A 585 8.99 -2.49 16.05
N PHE A 586 8.73 -1.41 16.78
CA PHE A 586 7.80 -1.43 17.92
C PHE A 586 6.35 -1.17 17.53
N ARG A 587 6.10 -0.23 16.61
CA ARG A 587 4.73 0.14 16.22
C ARG A 587 4.17 -0.80 15.16
N TYR A 588 5.02 -1.47 14.40
CA TYR A 588 4.60 -2.35 13.31
C TYR A 588 4.93 -3.83 13.58
N PHE A 589 6.19 -4.27 13.43
CA PHE A 589 6.53 -5.70 13.43
C PHE A 589 6.16 -6.43 14.73
N PHE A 590 6.39 -5.83 15.89
CA PHE A 590 6.05 -6.48 17.16
C PHE A 590 4.54 -6.66 17.34
N LYS A 591 3.76 -5.64 16.94
CA LYS A 591 2.30 -5.72 16.96
C LYS A 591 1.77 -6.70 15.92
N LEU A 592 2.41 -6.79 14.77
CA LEU A 592 2.05 -7.77 13.74
C LEU A 592 2.34 -9.20 14.21
N ALA A 593 3.48 -9.45 14.87
CA ALA A 593 3.80 -10.75 15.44
C ALA A 593 2.79 -11.16 16.54
N GLU A 594 2.36 -10.21 17.38
CA GLU A 594 1.27 -10.44 18.35
C GLU A 594 -0.04 -10.79 17.66
N ALA A 595 -0.47 -9.97 16.69
CA ALA A 595 -1.70 -10.19 15.95
C ALA A 595 -1.71 -11.52 15.18
N ALA A 596 -0.56 -11.90 14.60
CA ALA A 596 -0.38 -13.19 13.95
C ALA A 596 -0.48 -14.32 14.96
N CYS A 597 0.28 -14.28 16.07
CA CYS A 597 0.21 -15.29 17.14
C CYS A 597 -1.23 -15.51 17.62
N ASP A 598 -1.97 -14.42 17.87
CA ASP A 598 -3.37 -14.49 18.31
C ASP A 598 -4.30 -15.05 17.22
N ASN A 599 -4.03 -14.80 15.94
CA ASN A 599 -4.80 -15.33 14.83
C ASN A 599 -4.58 -16.85 14.68
N PHE A 600 -3.32 -17.27 14.68
CA PHE A 600 -2.94 -18.68 14.62
C PHE A 600 -3.50 -19.44 15.83
N ALA A 601 -3.37 -18.89 17.04
CA ALA A 601 -3.95 -19.47 18.24
C ALA A 601 -5.48 -19.60 18.12
N ARG A 602 -6.19 -18.54 17.71
CA ARG A 602 -7.65 -18.59 17.50
C ARG A 602 -8.05 -19.63 16.46
N SER A 603 -7.35 -19.72 15.34
CA SER A 603 -7.66 -20.68 14.27
C SER A 603 -7.56 -22.13 14.77
N VAL A 604 -6.50 -22.45 15.53
CA VAL A 604 -6.38 -23.76 16.19
C VAL A 604 -7.49 -23.98 17.22
N LEU A 605 -7.82 -22.96 18.03
CA LEU A 605 -8.84 -23.05 19.06
C LEU A 605 -10.25 -23.30 18.50
N GLU A 606 -10.59 -22.64 17.39
CA GLU A 606 -11.85 -22.82 16.69
C GLU A 606 -11.98 -24.25 16.15
N GLN A 607 -10.89 -24.83 15.63
CA GLN A 607 -10.87 -26.23 15.21
C GLN A 607 -11.24 -27.16 16.38
N PHE A 608 -10.71 -26.90 17.59
CA PHE A 608 -11.07 -27.70 18.77
C PHE A 608 -12.49 -27.48 19.28
N GLN A 609 -13.03 -26.26 19.21
CA GLN A 609 -14.38 -25.98 19.72
C GLN A 609 -15.48 -26.61 18.87
N ALA A 610 -15.30 -26.64 17.55
CA ALA A 610 -16.23 -27.27 16.61
C ALA A 610 -16.50 -28.75 16.92
N TYR A 611 -15.55 -29.47 17.53
CA TYR A 611 -15.71 -30.89 17.84
C TYR A 611 -16.30 -31.18 19.23
N PHE A 612 -16.37 -30.22 20.16
CA PHE A 612 -16.54 -30.55 21.60
C PHE A 612 -17.52 -29.72 22.43
N SER A 613 -18.06 -28.58 21.97
CA SER A 613 -18.91 -27.75 22.87
C SER A 613 -20.19 -28.47 23.33
N ASP A 614 -20.73 -29.41 22.57
CA ASP A 614 -22.12 -29.86 22.75
C ASP A 614 -22.28 -31.30 23.31
N LEU A 615 -21.17 -31.96 23.63
CA LEU A 615 -21.19 -33.29 24.25
C LEU A 615 -21.55 -33.24 25.74
N SER A 616 -21.11 -32.23 26.47
CA SER A 616 -21.38 -32.07 27.91
C SER A 616 -22.86 -31.83 28.22
N ALA A 617 -23.58 -31.07 27.39
CA ALA A 617 -25.01 -30.80 27.55
C ALA A 617 -25.88 -32.04 27.26
N THR A 618 -25.43 -32.90 26.34
CA THR A 618 -26.15 -34.13 25.99
C THR A 618 -25.96 -35.21 27.08
N ILE A 619 -24.79 -35.25 27.71
CA ILE A 619 -24.47 -36.11 28.87
C ILE A 619 -25.43 -35.87 30.05
N GLU A 620 -25.83 -34.63 30.30
CA GLU A 620 -26.76 -34.29 31.39
C GLU A 620 -28.22 -34.70 31.08
N ARG A 621 -28.61 -34.69 29.80
CA ARG A 621 -29.99 -35.02 29.36
C ARG A 621 -30.28 -36.50 29.23
N ILE A 622 -29.27 -37.33 28.92
CA ILE A 622 -29.46 -38.79 28.79
C ILE A 622 -29.84 -39.45 30.13
N GLY A 623 -29.53 -38.80 31.26
CA GLY A 623 -29.86 -39.30 32.58
C GLY A 623 -31.33 -39.17 33.00
N SER A 624 -32.21 -38.45 32.27
CA SER A 624 -33.49 -37.98 32.86
C SER A 624 -34.83 -38.52 32.32
N SER A 625 -34.98 -39.14 31.15
CA SER A 625 -36.24 -39.88 30.82
C SER A 625 -36.17 -40.74 29.54
N GLN A 626 -36.89 -41.87 29.52
CA GLN A 626 -37.04 -42.75 28.34
C GLN A 626 -37.96 -42.15 27.25
N SER A 627 -38.93 -41.29 27.61
CA SER A 627 -39.87 -40.70 26.65
C SER A 627 -39.26 -39.60 25.78
N ASP A 628 -38.14 -39.02 26.23
CA ASP A 628 -37.39 -38.01 25.47
C ASP A 628 -36.46 -38.64 24.41
N LYS A 629 -36.18 -39.95 24.47
CA LYS A 629 -35.26 -40.61 23.52
C LYS A 629 -35.75 -40.53 22.07
N GLU A 630 -37.01 -40.88 21.79
CA GLU A 630 -37.53 -40.87 20.41
C GLU A 630 -37.61 -39.48 19.80
N LYS A 631 -38.02 -38.47 20.59
CA LYS A 631 -38.04 -37.07 20.14
C LYS A 631 -36.62 -36.55 19.87
N THR A 632 -35.67 -36.90 20.74
CA THR A 632 -34.26 -36.53 20.58
C THR A 632 -33.65 -37.20 19.35
N MET A 633 -33.99 -38.48 19.09
CA MET A 633 -33.54 -39.21 17.90
C MET A 633 -34.00 -38.54 16.60
N ARG A 634 -35.27 -38.12 16.52
CA ARG A 634 -35.80 -37.41 15.33
C ARG A 634 -35.11 -36.08 15.07
N ILE A 635 -34.76 -35.33 16.12
CA ILE A 635 -34.02 -34.06 16.00
C ILE A 635 -32.59 -34.33 15.51
N ILE A 636 -31.93 -35.37 16.03
CA ILE A 636 -30.60 -35.78 15.59
C ILE A 636 -30.59 -36.19 14.12
N ASP A 637 -31.59 -36.96 13.67
CA ASP A 637 -31.73 -37.38 12.28
C ASP A 637 -31.93 -36.19 11.32
N ASP A 638 -32.68 -35.16 11.74
CA ASP A 638 -32.85 -33.94 10.94
C ASP A 638 -31.55 -33.12 10.88
N ILE A 639 -30.82 -33.01 11.99
CA ILE A 639 -29.50 -32.35 12.03
C ILE A 639 -28.50 -33.07 11.11
N GLU A 640 -28.46 -34.39 11.13
CA GLU A 640 -27.60 -35.20 10.26
C GLU A 640 -27.92 -34.95 8.77
N ARG A 641 -29.22 -34.94 8.42
CA ARG A 641 -29.69 -34.68 7.06
C ARG A 641 -29.37 -33.28 6.57
N GLN A 642 -29.53 -32.26 7.41
CA GLN A 642 -29.21 -30.87 7.08
C GLN A 642 -27.69 -30.66 7.00
N SER A 643 -26.93 -31.28 7.89
CA SER A 643 -25.46 -31.28 7.88
C SER A 643 -24.93 -31.84 6.57
N GLN A 644 -25.44 -32.99 6.12
CA GLN A 644 -25.02 -33.59 4.85
C GLN A 644 -25.29 -32.67 3.64
N LYS A 645 -26.46 -32.02 3.59
CA LYS A 645 -26.76 -31.01 2.55
C LYS A 645 -25.79 -29.83 2.59
N LEU A 646 -25.38 -29.39 3.78
CA LEU A 646 -24.42 -28.32 3.94
C LEU A 646 -23.01 -28.75 3.49
N VAL A 647 -22.59 -29.99 3.78
CA VAL A 647 -21.32 -30.55 3.27
C VAL A 647 -21.30 -30.55 1.75
N ASP A 648 -22.38 -31.01 1.11
CA ASP A 648 -22.47 -31.06 -0.36
C ASP A 648 -22.40 -29.65 -0.98
N ASN A 649 -23.09 -28.67 -0.37
CA ASN A 649 -23.01 -27.27 -0.78
C ASN A 649 -21.61 -26.67 -0.59
N ILE A 650 -20.95 -26.96 0.53
CA ILE A 650 -19.59 -26.50 0.82
C ILE A 650 -18.60 -27.09 -0.19
N ASN A 651 -18.71 -28.38 -0.51
CA ASN A 651 -17.86 -29.03 -1.50
C ASN A 651 -18.09 -28.49 -2.91
N ARG A 652 -19.33 -28.15 -3.28
CA ARG A 652 -19.64 -27.48 -4.54
C ARG A 652 -18.95 -26.11 -4.63
N ILE A 653 -19.08 -25.29 -3.58
CA ILE A 653 -18.43 -23.98 -3.53
C ILE A 653 -16.90 -24.13 -3.52
N ARG A 654 -16.35 -25.15 -2.85
CA ARG A 654 -14.91 -25.45 -2.90
C ARG A 654 -14.46 -25.79 -4.33
N GLY A 655 -15.19 -26.62 -5.06
CA GLY A 655 -14.89 -26.92 -6.46
C GLY A 655 -14.96 -25.67 -7.35
N GLU A 656 -15.90 -24.75 -7.09
CA GLU A 656 -15.97 -23.46 -7.77
C GLU A 656 -14.76 -22.56 -7.43
N ILE A 657 -14.19 -22.67 -6.23
CA ILE A 657 -12.98 -21.94 -5.80
C ILE A 657 -11.70 -22.54 -6.40
N ASP A 658 -11.56 -23.87 -6.36
CA ASP A 658 -10.36 -24.57 -6.84
C ASP A 658 -10.25 -24.49 -8.37
N ASN A 659 -11.38 -24.51 -9.09
CA ASN A 659 -11.40 -24.26 -10.54
C ASN A 659 -11.17 -22.78 -10.91
N ALA A 660 -11.33 -21.87 -9.94
CA ALA A 660 -11.04 -20.46 -10.15
C ALA A 660 -9.55 -20.13 -9.92
N GLY A 661 -8.84 -20.83 -9.02
CA GLY A 661 -7.41 -20.65 -8.70
C GLY A 661 -6.49 -20.95 -9.87
#